data_AF-A0A1C6IYQ8-F1
#
_entry.id   AF-A0A1C6IYQ8-F1
#
_cell.length_a   1.000
_cell.length_b   1.000
_cell.length_c   1.000
_cell.angle_alpha   90.00
_cell.angle_beta   90.00
_cell.angle_gamma   90.00
#
_symmetry.space_group_name_H-M   'P 1'
#
loop_
_entity.id
_entity.type
_entity.pdbx_description
1 polymer ?
#
loop_
_entity_poly.entity_id
_entity_poly.type
_entity_poly.pdbx_seq_one_letter_code
_entity_poly.pdbx_strand_id
1 'polypeptide(L)'
;MFKYYIYKLFHTPPKKLLRQLVFRLKNRLDYQLLFFRDYLLATHKFYKEAKGKLISLPFVIEELDFSGFQKEQAEYIWQMYKTHCFDLLGSGWIKNSYVDPVPGFETFRYDSIQVKTDPAEEFLKKVMLRRDWKHSCRIWQKIKGNYDAIDWQKDYKSGYRWGSDRWYRPQTIAKEPGGDIKVPWELGRLQHLPRLAILTRILPEFRVEIREEFRNQMLDFIAQNPVRMGVNYMCTMDVGIRTANVALALSLMEKLSVQFDGEFQELVCNFMFEHCHHIRKNLEWSESYTSNHYFANIAGLLFGAAILPECSKKREWLKFARNEIESEIKKQFNEEGSNREGSTAYHRLTGEMAVYSAALIHALSLEKECDDLDDETYQILYGACRFENDITKPDGTFSQIGDNDSGLFFKLSITGGFFSTAQVRKRYHNLKEYHLERSSEIYLDENMNDGRTFVSAGSGMFEEDSFESAKRFYPFESSFVKALMRKRKLFSTFNYEMIGKRKLDYESLPYKKKYSIMFPEVVETEKLVHQFYSQFGLYLYRTERFYLCIAMTDNGQNGNAGHAHNDKLSFELSIGEANLQQDSGTFVYTSMPKERNRFRSVQSHNTVDFGVEQNDFISLFSMKNESQCYINDWGRDQFVGIAEYKGYIHCRKFVILKDRLEIYDYCNYEFSVNFQNQIETFGYGKIGNDKL
;
A
#
# COMPACT_ATOMS: atom_id res chain seq x y z
N MET A 1 -9.66 27.79 10.28
CA MET A 1 -10.77 26.81 10.25
C MET A 1 -12.15 27.43 10.52
N PHE A 2 -12.34 28.20 11.61
CA PHE A 2 -13.66 28.78 11.97
C PHE A 2 -14.27 29.73 10.91
N LYS A 3 -13.46 30.61 10.29
CA LYS A 3 -13.91 31.53 9.23
C LYS A 3 -14.45 30.83 7.97
N TYR A 4 -13.89 29.68 7.58
CA TYR A 4 -14.35 28.89 6.42
C TYR A 4 -15.71 28.24 6.67
N TYR A 5 -15.93 27.67 7.87
CA TYR A 5 -17.21 27.08 8.23
C TYR A 5 -18.31 28.12 8.36
N ILE A 6 -17.99 29.31 8.88
CA ILE A 6 -18.92 30.45 8.92
C ILE A 6 -19.28 30.90 7.51
N TYR A 7 -18.30 31.12 6.63
CA TYR A 7 -18.54 31.47 5.23
C TYR A 7 -19.43 30.44 4.52
N LYS A 8 -19.14 29.15 4.69
CA LYS A 8 -19.93 28.05 4.12
C LYS A 8 -21.35 28.02 4.70
N LEU A 9 -21.54 28.34 5.97
CA LEU A 9 -22.86 28.45 6.59
C LEU A 9 -23.69 29.59 5.98
N PHE A 10 -23.08 30.74 5.69
CA PHE A 10 -23.79 31.88 5.11
C PHE A 10 -24.04 31.76 3.59
N HIS A 11 -23.29 30.91 2.88
CA HIS A 11 -23.37 30.75 1.42
C HIS A 11 -23.98 29.41 0.98
N THR A 12 -24.36 28.52 1.90
CA THR A 12 -25.07 27.28 1.59
C THR A 12 -26.58 27.53 1.62
N PRO A 13 -27.34 27.15 0.58
CA PRO A 13 -28.79 27.32 0.56
C PRO A 13 -29.44 26.74 1.84
N PRO A 14 -30.40 27.42 2.48
CA PRO A 14 -31.03 26.97 3.74
C PRO A 14 -31.57 25.52 3.68
N LYS A 15 -32.12 25.13 2.52
CA LYS A 15 -32.60 23.76 2.26
C LYS A 15 -31.48 22.72 2.28
N LYS A 16 -30.29 23.06 1.79
CA LYS A 16 -29.09 22.19 1.82
C LYS A 16 -28.52 22.12 3.24
N LEU A 17 -28.50 23.22 3.99
CA LEU A 17 -28.12 23.23 5.42
C LEU A 17 -29.05 22.36 6.26
N LEU A 18 -30.37 22.51 6.08
CA LEU A 18 -31.36 21.70 6.81
C LEU A 18 -31.21 20.20 6.48
N ARG A 19 -31.00 19.84 5.21
CA ARG A 19 -30.71 18.45 4.81
C ARG A 19 -29.44 17.92 5.47
N GLN A 20 -28.36 18.70 5.48
CA GLN A 20 -27.11 18.31 6.14
C GLN A 20 -27.28 18.16 7.65
N LEU A 21 -28.05 19.03 8.30
CA LEU A 21 -28.35 18.95 9.73
C LEU A 21 -29.17 17.69 10.05
N VAL A 22 -30.25 17.44 9.32
CA VAL A 22 -31.09 16.24 9.47
C VAL A 22 -30.27 14.97 9.23
N PHE A 23 -29.43 14.95 8.19
CA PHE A 23 -28.53 13.84 7.91
C PHE A 23 -27.53 13.60 9.04
N ARG A 24 -26.91 14.66 9.59
CA ARG A 24 -26.00 14.55 10.74
C ARG A 24 -26.70 14.04 12.00
N LEU A 25 -27.89 14.54 12.30
CA LEU A 25 -28.69 14.09 13.44
C LEU A 25 -29.09 12.62 13.30
N LYS A 26 -29.59 12.23 12.13
CA LYS A 26 -29.92 10.83 11.81
C LYS A 26 -28.70 9.93 11.96
N ASN A 27 -27.58 10.29 11.36
CA ASN A 27 -26.34 9.50 11.46
C ASN A 27 -25.84 9.41 12.90
N ARG A 28 -26.00 10.45 13.72
CA ARG A 28 -25.64 10.42 15.13
C ARG A 28 -26.56 9.48 15.93
N LEU A 29 -27.86 9.49 15.65
CA LEU A 29 -28.81 8.55 16.26
C LEU A 29 -28.52 7.11 15.83
N ASP A 30 -28.34 6.86 14.53
CA ASP A 30 -28.00 5.55 13.98
C ASP A 30 -26.67 5.03 14.56
N TYR A 31 -25.68 5.91 14.73
CA TYR A 31 -24.41 5.62 15.41
C TYR A 31 -24.64 5.16 16.85
N GLN A 32 -25.44 5.90 17.63
CA GLN A 32 -25.69 5.57 19.03
C GLN A 32 -26.48 4.28 19.17
N LEU A 33 -27.53 4.09 18.36
CA LEU A 33 -28.33 2.87 18.35
C LEU A 33 -27.48 1.65 17.97
N LEU A 34 -26.64 1.78 16.94
CA LEU A 34 -25.73 0.72 16.52
C LEU A 34 -24.69 0.43 17.60
N PHE A 35 -24.11 1.46 18.24
CA PHE A 35 -23.19 1.30 19.37
C PHE A 35 -23.84 0.55 20.52
N PHE A 36 -25.02 0.94 20.99
CA PHE A 36 -25.70 0.25 22.10
C PHE A 36 -26.04 -1.18 21.73
N ARG A 37 -26.55 -1.43 20.52
CA ARG A 37 -26.83 -2.79 20.02
C ARG A 37 -25.55 -3.61 19.97
N ASP A 38 -24.49 -3.05 19.40
CA ASP A 38 -23.15 -3.58 19.37
C ASP A 38 -22.39 -3.37 20.68
N TYR A 39 -23.03 -3.09 21.82
CA TYR A 39 -22.44 -3.27 23.16
C TYR A 39 -23.19 -4.35 23.97
N LEU A 40 -24.49 -4.49 23.72
CA LEU A 40 -25.36 -5.43 24.46
C LEU A 40 -25.46 -6.81 23.79
N LEU A 41 -25.42 -6.88 22.45
CA LEU A 41 -25.68 -8.11 21.69
C LEU A 41 -24.45 -8.52 20.87
N ALA A 42 -24.28 -9.82 20.64
CA ALA A 42 -23.23 -10.33 19.76
C ALA A 42 -23.30 -9.64 18.38
N THR A 43 -22.14 -9.25 17.86
CA THR A 43 -22.09 -8.51 16.58
C THR A 43 -22.20 -9.43 15.39
N HIS A 44 -21.75 -10.68 15.55
CA HIS A 44 -21.86 -11.75 14.56
C HIS A 44 -23.33 -12.05 14.23
N LYS A 45 -23.61 -12.21 12.95
CA LYS A 45 -24.93 -12.54 12.42
C LYS A 45 -24.80 -13.66 11.42
N PHE A 46 -25.73 -14.61 11.50
CA PHE A 46 -25.92 -15.60 10.46
C PHE A 46 -26.80 -15.01 9.34
N TYR A 47 -26.32 -15.07 8.10
CA TYR A 47 -27.05 -14.60 6.92
C TYR A 47 -27.62 -15.78 6.13
N LYS A 48 -28.90 -15.71 5.80
CA LYS A 48 -29.55 -16.77 4.99
C LYS A 48 -28.95 -16.82 3.58
N GLU A 49 -28.53 -15.67 3.09
CA GLU A 49 -27.84 -15.46 1.82
C GLU A 49 -26.45 -16.09 1.79
N ALA A 50 -25.85 -16.36 2.96
CA ALA A 50 -24.59 -17.08 3.10
C ALA A 50 -24.79 -18.60 3.23
N LYS A 51 -26.02 -19.12 3.11
CA LYS A 51 -26.28 -20.57 3.07
C LYS A 51 -25.87 -21.14 1.71
N GLY A 52 -24.63 -21.61 1.62
CA GLY A 52 -24.11 -22.25 0.44
C GLY A 52 -22.60 -22.44 0.51
N LYS A 53 -22.06 -23.10 -0.51
CA LYS A 53 -20.62 -23.18 -0.72
C LYS A 53 -20.17 -21.91 -1.44
N LEU A 54 -19.06 -21.32 -1.00
CA LEU A 54 -18.36 -20.30 -1.77
C LEU A 54 -18.03 -20.83 -3.17
N ILE A 55 -18.00 -19.93 -4.14
CA ILE A 55 -17.50 -20.22 -5.49
C ILE A 55 -16.08 -19.66 -5.65
N SER A 56 -15.26 -20.28 -6.49
CA SER A 56 -13.92 -19.77 -6.80
C SER A 56 -13.97 -18.60 -7.79
N LEU A 57 -13.03 -17.66 -7.69
CA LEU A 57 -12.78 -16.67 -8.74
C LEU A 57 -12.56 -17.33 -10.12
N PRO A 58 -12.96 -16.67 -11.23
CA PRO A 58 -13.05 -17.25 -12.56
C PRO A 58 -11.73 -17.29 -13.34
N PHE A 59 -10.64 -17.74 -12.72
CA PHE A 59 -9.35 -17.99 -13.39
C PHE A 59 -9.05 -19.48 -13.59
N VAL A 60 -8.12 -19.79 -14.48
CA VAL A 60 -7.65 -21.15 -14.80
C VAL A 60 -6.29 -21.38 -14.14
N ILE A 61 -6.19 -22.41 -13.29
CA ILE A 61 -5.01 -22.64 -12.45
C ILE A 61 -3.81 -23.17 -13.25
N GLU A 62 -4.08 -23.93 -14.31
CA GLU A 62 -3.08 -24.49 -15.22
C GLU A 62 -2.38 -23.41 -16.06
N GLU A 63 -2.96 -22.20 -16.13
CA GLU A 63 -2.38 -21.07 -16.84
C GLU A 63 -1.45 -20.22 -15.96
N LEU A 64 -1.41 -20.48 -14.65
CA LEU A 64 -0.56 -19.75 -13.72
C LEU A 64 0.88 -20.25 -13.77
N ASP A 65 1.82 -19.32 -13.84
CA ASP A 65 3.25 -19.57 -13.88
C ASP A 65 3.87 -19.43 -12.50
N PHE A 66 4.23 -20.58 -11.92
CA PHE A 66 4.86 -20.68 -10.61
C PHE A 66 6.40 -20.69 -10.68
N SER A 67 7.01 -20.55 -11.86
CA SER A 67 8.46 -20.70 -12.06
C SER A 67 9.29 -19.61 -11.36
N GLY A 68 8.68 -18.47 -11.02
CA GLY A 68 9.34 -17.39 -10.29
C GLY A 68 9.53 -17.66 -8.79
N PHE A 69 8.92 -18.70 -8.22
CA PHE A 69 9.06 -19.02 -6.80
C PHE A 69 10.28 -19.91 -6.53
N GLN A 70 11.24 -19.40 -5.76
CA GLN A 70 12.38 -20.18 -5.28
C GLN A 70 11.98 -21.06 -4.09
N LYS A 71 12.37 -22.33 -4.10
CA LYS A 71 11.94 -23.30 -3.09
C LYS A 71 12.47 -22.92 -1.70
N GLU A 72 13.71 -22.46 -1.60
CA GLU A 72 14.36 -22.09 -0.35
C GLU A 72 13.67 -20.89 0.31
N GLN A 73 13.29 -19.89 -0.47
CA GLN A 73 12.51 -18.74 0.00
C GLN A 73 11.11 -19.16 0.46
N ALA A 74 10.46 -20.05 -0.31
CA ALA A 74 9.17 -20.61 0.04
C ALA A 74 9.21 -21.40 1.37
N GLU A 75 10.24 -22.23 1.58
CA GLU A 75 10.46 -22.95 2.83
C GLU A 75 10.69 -22.00 4.00
N TYR A 76 11.51 -20.95 3.82
CA TYR A 76 11.76 -19.95 4.86
C TYR A 76 10.46 -19.25 5.29
N ILE A 77 9.69 -18.73 4.32
CA ILE A 77 8.41 -18.06 4.61
C ILE A 77 7.42 -19.01 5.26
N TRP A 78 7.37 -20.27 4.81
CA TRP A 78 6.54 -21.29 5.46
C TRP A 78 6.89 -21.44 6.95
N GLN A 79 8.17 -21.53 7.30
CA GLN A 79 8.57 -21.62 8.71
C GLN A 79 8.17 -20.38 9.51
N MET A 80 8.31 -19.18 8.93
CA MET A 80 7.90 -17.94 9.59
C MET A 80 6.39 -17.92 9.85
N TYR A 81 5.56 -18.20 8.84
CA TYR A 81 4.11 -18.22 9.01
C TYR A 81 3.62 -19.33 9.94
N LYS A 82 4.23 -20.52 9.91
CA LYS A 82 3.92 -21.64 10.83
C LYS A 82 4.22 -21.30 12.29
N THR A 83 5.18 -20.40 12.53
CA THR A 83 5.57 -19.97 13.88
C THR A 83 5.00 -18.60 14.28
N HIS A 84 4.11 -18.06 13.45
CA HIS A 84 3.45 -16.75 13.62
C HIS A 84 4.44 -15.58 13.69
N CYS A 85 5.55 -15.71 12.96
CA CYS A 85 6.53 -14.65 12.75
C CYS A 85 6.19 -13.84 11.50
N PHE A 86 6.22 -12.52 11.63
CA PHE A 86 5.93 -11.58 10.54
C PHE A 86 6.98 -10.46 10.50
N ASP A 87 7.46 -10.10 9.30
CA ASP A 87 8.25 -8.89 9.06
C ASP A 87 7.35 -7.84 8.39
N LEU A 88 6.71 -6.99 9.18
CA LEU A 88 5.86 -5.90 8.69
C LEU A 88 6.43 -4.56 9.14
N LEU A 89 6.46 -3.58 8.22
CA LEU A 89 6.79 -2.18 8.55
C LEU A 89 8.17 -2.05 9.24
N GLY A 90 9.14 -2.84 8.78
CA GLY A 90 10.51 -2.88 9.30
C GLY A 90 10.63 -3.48 10.70
N SER A 91 9.71 -4.37 11.09
CA SER A 91 9.79 -5.06 12.38
C SER A 91 10.94 -6.08 12.43
N GLY A 92 11.35 -6.62 11.29
CA GLY A 92 12.05 -7.91 11.27
C GLY A 92 11.09 -9.05 11.56
N TRP A 93 11.51 -10.29 11.31
CA TRP A 93 10.67 -11.46 11.54
C TRP A 93 10.43 -11.68 13.04
N ILE A 94 9.30 -11.22 13.56
CA ILE A 94 8.96 -11.25 14.99
C ILE A 94 7.70 -12.10 15.20
N LYS A 95 7.75 -12.98 16.20
CA LYS A 95 6.59 -13.76 16.65
C LYS A 95 5.57 -12.85 17.34
N ASN A 96 4.32 -12.89 16.87
CA ASN A 96 3.23 -12.13 17.49
C ASN A 96 2.29 -13.04 18.30
N SER A 97 2.50 -13.14 19.61
CA SER A 97 1.57 -13.82 20.55
C SER A 97 1.22 -12.96 21.76
N TYR A 98 0.39 -13.48 22.66
CA TYR A 98 0.06 -12.83 23.93
C TYR A 98 1.18 -12.85 24.99
N VAL A 99 2.21 -13.70 24.82
CA VAL A 99 3.23 -13.92 25.86
C VAL A 99 4.66 -13.65 25.40
N ASP A 100 4.89 -13.57 24.09
CA ASP A 100 6.23 -13.32 23.56
C ASP A 100 6.68 -11.88 23.86
N PRO A 101 7.96 -11.69 24.23
CA PRO A 101 8.50 -10.38 24.50
C PRO A 101 8.51 -9.52 23.23
N VAL A 102 8.21 -8.23 23.40
CA VAL A 102 8.34 -7.23 22.34
C VAL A 102 9.71 -6.58 22.39
N PRO A 103 10.36 -6.32 21.24
CA PRO A 103 11.68 -5.68 21.21
C PRO A 103 11.64 -4.22 21.68
N GLY A 104 10.52 -3.53 21.47
CA GLY A 104 10.43 -2.08 21.58
C GLY A 104 10.62 -1.40 20.23
N PHE A 105 10.21 -0.15 20.14
CA PHE A 105 10.45 0.72 18.98
C PHE A 105 11.16 1.99 19.47
N GLU A 106 12.41 2.20 19.04
CA GLU A 106 13.29 3.22 19.58
C GLU A 106 13.40 3.10 21.12
N THR A 107 13.00 4.14 21.86
CA THR A 107 12.98 4.16 23.33
C THR A 107 11.64 3.70 23.91
N PHE A 108 10.65 3.38 23.08
CA PHE A 108 9.28 3.09 23.50
C PHE A 108 9.04 1.58 23.57
N ARG A 109 8.64 1.12 24.76
CA ARG A 109 8.23 -0.25 25.01
C ARG A 109 7.03 -0.25 25.96
N TYR A 110 5.96 -0.93 25.56
CA TYR A 110 4.72 -1.02 26.29
C TYR A 110 4.48 -2.43 26.79
N ASP A 111 4.02 -2.54 28.03
CA ASP A 111 3.53 -3.80 28.56
C ASP A 111 2.18 -4.13 27.93
N SER A 112 2.10 -5.28 27.29
CA SER A 112 0.85 -5.85 26.80
C SER A 112 0.32 -6.90 27.77
N ILE A 113 -0.98 -7.17 27.69
CA ILE A 113 -1.64 -8.22 28.46
C ILE A 113 -0.93 -9.58 28.24
N GLN A 114 -0.46 -10.18 29.34
CA GLN A 114 0.23 -11.46 29.33
C GLN A 114 -0.76 -12.57 29.68
N VAL A 115 -1.26 -13.28 28.66
CA VAL A 115 -2.20 -14.38 28.86
C VAL A 115 -1.78 -15.58 28.04
N LYS A 116 -1.57 -16.71 28.73
CA LYS A 116 -1.25 -17.97 28.08
C LYS A 116 -2.45 -18.46 27.26
N THR A 117 -2.23 -18.69 25.97
CA THR A 117 -3.17 -19.36 25.08
C THR A 117 -3.53 -20.74 25.63
N ASP A 118 -4.81 -21.06 25.68
CA ASP A 118 -5.28 -22.36 26.17
C ASP A 118 -6.42 -22.92 25.28
N PRO A 119 -6.45 -24.25 25.04
CA PRO A 119 -7.55 -24.89 24.32
C PRO A 119 -8.89 -24.79 25.06
N ALA A 120 -8.86 -24.55 26.37
CA ALA A 120 -10.03 -24.38 27.23
C ALA A 120 -10.57 -22.94 27.21
N GLU A 121 -10.23 -22.14 26.16
CA GLU A 121 -10.82 -20.85 25.78
C GLU A 121 -10.80 -19.75 26.86
N GLU A 122 -10.11 -19.97 27.98
CA GLU A 122 -10.11 -19.05 29.12
C GLU A 122 -9.38 -17.74 28.78
N PHE A 123 -8.38 -17.77 27.90
CA PHE A 123 -7.74 -16.55 27.42
C PHE A 123 -8.70 -15.63 26.67
N LEU A 124 -9.62 -16.17 25.84
CA LEU A 124 -10.61 -15.35 25.12
C LEU A 124 -11.46 -14.58 26.13
N LYS A 125 -11.93 -15.24 27.19
CA LYS A 125 -12.77 -14.62 28.22
C LYS A 125 -12.10 -13.43 28.93
N LYS A 126 -10.77 -13.33 28.87
CA LYS A 126 -9.97 -12.21 29.43
C LYS A 126 -9.80 -11.03 28.48
N VAL A 127 -9.98 -11.22 27.17
CA VAL A 127 -9.67 -10.20 26.15
C VAL A 127 -10.89 -9.69 25.37
N MET A 128 -12.07 -10.30 25.52
CA MET A 128 -13.30 -9.92 24.82
C MET A 128 -14.53 -9.83 25.71
N LEU A 129 -15.55 -9.13 25.21
CA LEU A 129 -16.83 -8.93 25.90
C LEU A 129 -17.62 -10.24 26.06
N ARG A 130 -18.30 -10.37 27.21
CA ARG A 130 -19.04 -11.56 27.61
C ARG A 130 -20.04 -12.10 26.59
N ARG A 131 -20.71 -11.20 25.88
CA ARG A 131 -21.72 -11.57 24.87
C ARG A 131 -21.14 -12.31 23.66
N ASP A 132 -19.85 -12.12 23.36
CA ASP A 132 -19.18 -12.68 22.18
C ASP A 132 -18.58 -14.06 22.51
N TRP A 133 -18.37 -14.36 23.80
CA TRP A 133 -17.77 -15.61 24.28
C TRP A 133 -18.37 -16.84 23.60
N LYS A 134 -19.68 -17.05 23.67
CA LYS A 134 -20.32 -18.27 23.13
C LYS A 134 -19.97 -18.54 21.66
N HIS A 135 -19.91 -17.49 20.85
CA HIS A 135 -19.61 -17.64 19.43
C HIS A 135 -18.11 -17.83 19.19
N SER A 136 -17.28 -16.95 19.76
CA SER A 136 -15.82 -17.00 19.60
C SER A 136 -15.21 -18.28 20.16
N CYS A 137 -15.64 -18.71 21.34
CA CYS A 137 -15.23 -19.95 21.99
C CYS A 137 -15.55 -21.18 21.12
N ARG A 138 -16.76 -21.24 20.55
CA ARG A 138 -17.16 -22.33 19.64
C ARG A 138 -16.28 -22.42 18.39
N ILE A 139 -15.80 -21.28 17.88
CA ILE A 139 -14.89 -21.25 16.73
C ILE A 139 -13.49 -21.66 17.16
N TRP A 140 -13.00 -21.12 18.27
CA TRP A 140 -11.68 -21.42 18.83
C TRP A 140 -11.48 -22.92 19.10
N GLN A 141 -12.49 -23.59 19.65
CA GLN A 141 -12.46 -25.05 19.87
C GLN A 141 -12.25 -25.90 18.60
N LYS A 142 -12.36 -25.30 17.41
CA LYS A 142 -12.14 -25.98 16.12
C LYS A 142 -10.69 -25.90 15.62
N ILE A 143 -9.88 -25.05 16.25
CA ILE A 143 -8.45 -24.95 15.97
C ILE A 143 -7.79 -26.24 16.45
N LYS A 144 -6.90 -26.78 15.62
CA LYS A 144 -6.22 -28.06 15.87
C LYS A 144 -4.75 -27.86 16.16
N GLY A 145 -4.15 -28.84 16.83
CA GLY A 145 -2.72 -28.89 17.10
C GLY A 145 -2.29 -27.99 18.26
N ASN A 146 -0.98 -27.87 18.45
CA ASN A 146 -0.39 -26.95 19.42
C ASN A 146 -0.32 -25.54 18.82
N TYR A 147 -1.48 -24.90 18.71
CA TYR A 147 -1.62 -23.57 18.11
C TYR A 147 -1.46 -22.48 19.18
N ASP A 148 -0.63 -21.48 18.89
CA ASP A 148 -0.47 -20.29 19.72
C ASP A 148 -1.30 -19.14 19.14
N ALA A 149 -2.04 -18.41 19.97
CA ALA A 149 -2.95 -17.36 19.47
C ALA A 149 -2.16 -16.15 18.98
N ILE A 150 -2.51 -15.64 17.80
CA ILE A 150 -1.96 -14.40 17.29
C ILE A 150 -2.66 -13.23 17.98
N ASP A 151 -1.91 -12.27 18.55
CA ASP A 151 -2.52 -11.06 19.13
C ASP A 151 -2.81 -10.03 18.04
N TRP A 152 -3.98 -10.14 17.41
CA TRP A 152 -4.42 -9.30 16.29
C TRP A 152 -4.61 -7.82 16.65
N GLN A 153 -4.56 -7.45 17.94
CA GLN A 153 -4.76 -6.07 18.40
C GLN A 153 -3.46 -5.38 18.79
N LYS A 154 -2.30 -6.04 18.62
CA LYS A 154 -1.02 -5.58 19.13
C LYS A 154 -0.13 -5.05 18.01
N ASP A 155 0.44 -3.87 18.24
CA ASP A 155 1.69 -3.48 17.61
C ASP A 155 2.82 -4.28 18.26
N TYR A 156 3.23 -5.38 17.62
CA TYR A 156 4.25 -6.28 18.16
C TYR A 156 5.67 -5.73 18.07
N LYS A 157 5.88 -4.51 17.53
CA LYS A 157 7.15 -3.79 17.63
C LYS A 157 7.26 -3.15 19.01
N SER A 158 6.30 -2.28 19.35
CA SER A 158 6.33 -1.49 20.58
C SER A 158 5.67 -2.18 21.79
N GLY A 159 4.75 -3.12 21.55
CA GLY A 159 3.86 -3.72 22.56
C GLY A 159 2.57 -2.95 22.81
N TYR A 160 2.35 -1.81 22.15
CA TYR A 160 1.10 -1.07 22.28
C TYR A 160 -0.07 -1.92 21.77
N ARG A 161 -1.14 -2.03 22.55
CA ARG A 161 -2.28 -2.90 22.24
C ARG A 161 -3.61 -2.16 22.30
N TRP A 162 -4.42 -2.32 21.26
CA TRP A 162 -5.80 -1.84 21.22
C TRP A 162 -6.76 -2.82 21.89
N GLY A 163 -7.93 -2.33 22.32
CA GLY A 163 -8.93 -3.16 22.99
C GLY A 163 -9.77 -3.94 21.98
N SER A 164 -9.64 -5.28 21.96
CA SER A 164 -10.57 -6.19 21.26
C SER A 164 -11.99 -6.12 21.82
N ASP A 165 -12.14 -5.70 23.08
CA ASP A 165 -13.40 -5.48 23.79
C ASP A 165 -14.02 -4.10 23.52
N ARG A 166 -13.37 -3.25 22.72
CA ARG A 166 -13.85 -1.90 22.38
C ARG A 166 -14.52 -1.88 21.02
N TRP A 167 -15.59 -1.11 20.91
CA TRP A 167 -16.24 -0.87 19.62
C TRP A 167 -15.27 -0.14 18.68
N TYR A 168 -15.35 -0.44 17.38
CA TYR A 168 -14.35 -0.02 16.39
C TYR A 168 -14.25 1.50 16.19
N ARG A 169 -15.38 2.23 16.13
CA ARG A 169 -15.40 3.64 15.70
C ARG A 169 -14.68 4.63 16.64
N PRO A 170 -14.79 4.51 17.98
CA PRO A 170 -14.12 5.43 18.90
C PRO A 170 -12.61 5.16 19.04
N GLN A 171 -12.10 4.06 18.48
CA GLN A 171 -10.67 3.78 18.51
C GLN A 171 -9.94 4.78 17.61
N THR A 172 -8.70 5.08 17.95
CA THR A 172 -7.86 6.04 17.24
C THR A 172 -6.46 5.45 17.04
N ILE A 173 -5.64 6.13 16.25
CA ILE A 173 -4.18 5.96 16.30
C ILE A 173 -3.67 6.00 17.74
N ALA A 174 -2.49 5.42 17.99
CA ALA A 174 -1.90 5.40 19.32
C ALA A 174 -1.77 6.83 19.86
N LYS A 175 -2.18 7.02 21.13
CA LYS A 175 -2.03 8.32 21.80
C LYS A 175 -0.60 8.55 22.27
N GLU A 176 0.09 7.45 22.57
CA GLU A 176 1.46 7.44 23.04
C GLU A 176 2.43 7.17 21.88
N PRO A 177 3.63 7.77 21.89
CA PRO A 177 4.62 7.61 20.84
C PRO A 177 5.12 6.17 20.71
N GLY A 178 5.65 5.80 19.54
CA GLY A 178 6.15 4.45 19.27
C GLY A 178 5.07 3.41 18.96
N GLY A 179 3.82 3.61 19.41
CA GLY A 179 2.70 2.78 18.97
C GLY A 179 2.30 3.08 17.52
N ASP A 180 2.26 2.06 16.68
CA ASP A 180 1.87 2.20 15.28
C ASP A 180 0.62 1.36 14.96
N ILE A 181 -0.50 2.04 14.69
CA ILE A 181 -1.77 1.37 14.37
C ILE A 181 -1.68 0.52 13.11
N LYS A 182 -0.71 0.83 12.23
CA LYS A 182 -0.52 0.10 11.00
C LYS A 182 -0.06 -1.33 11.22
N VAL A 183 0.67 -1.63 12.29
CA VAL A 183 1.17 -2.99 12.54
C VAL A 183 0.02 -3.99 12.69
N PRO A 184 -0.96 -3.81 13.60
CA PRO A 184 -2.11 -4.70 13.65
C PRO A 184 -2.99 -4.62 12.40
N TRP A 185 -3.10 -3.47 11.74
CA TRP A 185 -3.84 -3.36 10.47
C TRP A 185 -3.21 -4.18 9.34
N GLU A 186 -1.91 -4.06 9.08
CA GLU A 186 -1.19 -4.83 8.05
C GLU A 186 -1.31 -6.33 8.30
N LEU A 187 -1.16 -6.76 9.56
CA LEU A 187 -1.36 -8.16 9.94
C LEU A 187 -2.82 -8.59 9.72
N GLY A 188 -3.77 -7.76 10.15
CA GLY A 188 -5.22 -7.96 10.00
C GLY A 188 -5.74 -7.85 8.56
N ARG A 189 -4.91 -7.46 7.59
CA ARG A 189 -5.20 -7.56 6.15
C ARG A 189 -5.05 -8.97 5.63
N LEU A 190 -4.40 -9.87 6.37
CA LEU A 190 -4.24 -11.30 6.01
C LEU A 190 -3.57 -11.51 4.64
N GLN A 191 -2.63 -10.64 4.28
CA GLN A 191 -1.91 -10.67 2.99
C GLN A 191 -1.06 -11.93 2.77
N HIS A 192 -0.71 -12.62 3.85
CA HIS A 192 0.05 -13.87 3.80
C HIS A 192 -0.80 -15.09 3.39
N LEU A 193 -2.14 -15.01 3.48
CA LEU A 193 -3.02 -16.15 3.18
C LEU A 193 -2.98 -16.59 1.70
N PRO A 194 -3.00 -15.69 0.69
CA PRO A 194 -2.76 -16.07 -0.70
C PRO A 194 -1.41 -16.76 -0.90
N ARG A 195 -0.36 -16.29 -0.22
CA ARG A 195 0.97 -16.93 -0.26
C ARG A 195 0.91 -18.33 0.34
N LEU A 196 0.26 -18.55 1.49
CA LEU A 196 0.04 -19.90 2.03
C LEU A 196 -0.67 -20.81 1.01
N ALA A 197 -1.65 -20.30 0.27
CA ALA A 197 -2.29 -21.07 -0.80
C ALA A 197 -1.31 -21.46 -1.92
N ILE A 198 -0.49 -20.52 -2.39
CA ILE A 198 0.58 -20.77 -3.38
C ILE A 198 1.59 -21.79 -2.85
N LEU A 199 1.99 -21.70 -1.58
CA LEU A 199 2.95 -22.61 -0.96
C LEU A 199 2.48 -24.07 -0.98
N THR A 200 1.17 -24.35 -0.99
CA THR A 200 0.67 -25.74 -1.13
C THR A 200 1.08 -26.40 -2.46
N ARG A 201 1.38 -25.59 -3.48
CA ARG A 201 1.83 -26.03 -4.80
C ARG A 201 3.36 -26.09 -4.92
N ILE A 202 4.06 -25.16 -4.26
CA ILE A 202 5.53 -25.08 -4.26
C ILE A 202 6.15 -26.13 -3.33
N LEU A 203 5.48 -26.38 -2.19
CA LEU A 203 5.91 -27.28 -1.13
C LEU A 203 4.88 -28.40 -0.92
N PRO A 204 4.72 -29.32 -1.89
CA PRO A 204 3.72 -30.40 -1.81
C PRO A 204 3.91 -31.30 -0.58
N GLU A 205 5.12 -31.43 -0.04
CA GLU A 205 5.46 -32.16 1.18
C GLU A 205 4.80 -31.57 2.43
N PHE A 206 4.61 -30.25 2.49
CA PHE A 206 3.98 -29.55 3.61
C PHE A 206 2.52 -29.22 3.35
N ARG A 207 1.94 -29.65 2.23
CA ARG A 207 0.59 -29.27 1.78
C ARG A 207 -0.50 -29.47 2.84
N VAL A 208 -0.46 -30.58 3.58
CA VAL A 208 -1.44 -30.86 4.66
C VAL A 208 -1.26 -29.92 5.84
N GLU A 209 -0.02 -29.65 6.23
CA GLU A 209 0.31 -28.75 7.32
C GLU A 209 -0.04 -27.30 6.98
N ILE A 210 0.30 -26.84 5.78
CA ILE A 210 -0.05 -25.51 5.25
C ILE A 210 -1.57 -25.33 5.24
N ARG A 211 -2.32 -26.34 4.79
CA ARG A 211 -3.78 -26.33 4.80
C ARG A 211 -4.36 -26.19 6.20
N GLU A 212 -3.87 -26.96 7.17
CA GLU A 212 -4.37 -26.88 8.55
C GLU A 212 -3.95 -25.56 9.22
N GLU A 213 -2.76 -25.04 8.94
CA GLU A 213 -2.30 -23.74 9.45
C GLU A 213 -3.12 -22.58 8.87
N PHE A 214 -3.39 -22.60 7.56
CA PHE A 214 -4.32 -21.66 6.92
C PHE A 214 -5.70 -21.68 7.60
N ARG A 215 -6.25 -22.89 7.83
CA ARG A 215 -7.54 -23.07 8.50
C ARG A 215 -7.50 -22.53 9.92
N ASN A 216 -6.44 -22.82 10.67
CA ASN A 216 -6.27 -22.38 12.05
C ASN A 216 -6.15 -20.85 12.15
N GLN A 217 -5.35 -20.20 11.31
CA GLN A 217 -5.23 -18.73 11.32
C GLN A 217 -6.53 -18.03 10.93
N MET A 218 -7.31 -18.59 9.99
CA MET A 218 -8.65 -18.10 9.68
C MET A 218 -9.60 -18.22 10.88
N LEU A 219 -9.64 -19.39 11.52
CA LEU A 219 -10.46 -19.61 12.72
C LEU A 219 -10.05 -18.70 13.87
N ASP A 220 -8.74 -18.52 14.06
CA ASP A 220 -8.16 -17.63 15.06
C ASP A 220 -8.61 -16.18 14.86
N PHE A 221 -8.42 -15.65 13.64
CA PHE A 221 -8.87 -14.30 13.31
C PHE A 221 -10.37 -14.12 13.56
N ILE A 222 -11.21 -15.05 13.08
CA ILE A 222 -12.67 -14.96 13.23
C ILE A 222 -13.07 -15.03 14.71
N ALA A 223 -12.44 -15.91 15.50
CA ALA A 223 -12.75 -16.05 16.92
C ALA A 223 -12.40 -14.77 17.70
N GLN A 224 -11.23 -14.17 17.42
CA GLN A 224 -10.72 -13.03 18.18
C GLN A 224 -11.21 -11.66 17.70
N ASN A 225 -11.73 -11.55 16.47
CA ASN A 225 -12.12 -10.27 15.86
C ASN A 225 -13.62 -10.26 15.48
N PRO A 226 -14.55 -10.15 16.46
CA PRO A 226 -15.96 -9.94 16.14
C PRO A 226 -16.15 -8.68 15.28
N VAL A 227 -17.00 -8.78 14.25
CA VAL A 227 -17.25 -7.67 13.32
C VAL A 227 -17.66 -6.41 14.06
N ARG A 228 -17.07 -5.25 13.72
CA ARG A 228 -17.26 -3.95 14.41
C ARG A 228 -16.66 -3.87 15.83
N MET A 229 -15.76 -4.77 16.20
CA MET A 229 -14.99 -4.70 17.46
C MET A 229 -13.49 -4.68 17.18
N GLY A 230 -12.70 -4.07 18.07
CA GLY A 230 -11.26 -4.03 17.91
C GLY A 230 -10.76 -3.09 16.81
N VAL A 231 -9.43 -3.02 16.68
CA VAL A 231 -8.72 -2.13 15.76
C VAL A 231 -8.88 -2.55 14.30
N ASN A 232 -9.05 -3.85 14.04
CA ASN A 232 -9.14 -4.46 12.69
C ASN A 232 -10.43 -4.14 11.91
N TYR A 233 -11.37 -3.42 12.53
CA TYR A 233 -12.56 -2.90 11.87
C TYR A 233 -12.64 -1.37 11.90
N MET A 234 -11.65 -0.67 12.48
CA MET A 234 -11.64 0.78 12.61
C MET A 234 -11.67 1.49 11.24
N CYS A 235 -10.93 0.95 10.28
CA CYS A 235 -10.77 1.48 8.93
C CYS A 235 -11.31 0.46 7.92
N THR A 236 -12.21 0.90 7.04
CA THR A 236 -12.92 -0.01 6.11
C THR A 236 -11.99 -0.47 4.97
N MET A 237 -10.95 0.30 4.64
CA MET A 237 -9.89 -0.06 3.69
C MET A 237 -9.25 -1.38 4.10
N ASP A 238 -8.88 -1.54 5.37
CA ASP A 238 -8.28 -2.77 5.89
C ASP A 238 -9.25 -3.96 5.83
N VAL A 239 -10.55 -3.71 6.06
CA VAL A 239 -11.61 -4.71 5.86
C VAL A 239 -11.69 -5.10 4.38
N GLY A 240 -11.62 -4.13 3.46
CA GLY A 240 -11.65 -4.33 2.02
C GLY A 240 -10.47 -5.17 1.52
N ILE A 241 -9.25 -4.77 1.89
CA ILE A 241 -8.03 -5.52 1.56
C ILE A 241 -8.09 -6.94 2.14
N ARG A 242 -8.48 -7.11 3.41
CA ARG A 242 -8.67 -8.44 4.01
C ARG A 242 -9.66 -9.29 3.24
N THR A 243 -10.80 -8.70 2.87
CA THR A 243 -11.88 -9.40 2.16
C THR A 243 -11.36 -9.98 0.86
N ALA A 244 -10.63 -9.19 0.08
CA ALA A 244 -10.06 -9.71 -1.14
C ALA A 244 -8.95 -10.71 -0.90
N ASN A 245 -8.10 -10.48 0.10
CA ASN A 245 -7.04 -11.43 0.45
C ASN A 245 -7.58 -12.83 0.72
N VAL A 246 -8.61 -12.89 1.54
CA VAL A 246 -9.31 -14.14 1.85
C VAL A 246 -9.98 -14.71 0.59
N ALA A 247 -10.62 -13.88 -0.25
CA ALA A 247 -11.28 -14.34 -1.46
C ALA A 247 -10.32 -14.98 -2.48
N LEU A 248 -9.16 -14.36 -2.73
CA LEU A 248 -8.13 -14.93 -3.59
C LEU A 248 -7.55 -16.21 -2.99
N ALA A 249 -7.23 -16.20 -1.70
CA ALA A 249 -6.61 -17.35 -1.05
C ALA A 249 -7.52 -18.59 -1.05
N LEU A 250 -8.81 -18.42 -0.77
CA LEU A 250 -9.78 -19.52 -0.83
C LEU A 250 -9.96 -20.04 -2.27
N SER A 251 -9.97 -19.14 -3.25
CA SER A 251 -10.06 -19.52 -4.66
C SER A 251 -8.83 -20.30 -5.11
N LEU A 252 -7.63 -19.86 -4.74
CA LEU A 252 -6.39 -20.59 -5.00
C LEU A 252 -6.39 -21.97 -4.33
N MET A 253 -6.78 -22.05 -3.05
CA MET A 253 -6.88 -23.33 -2.34
C MET A 253 -7.83 -24.30 -3.07
N GLU A 254 -9.04 -23.84 -3.43
CA GLU A 254 -10.00 -24.69 -4.16
C GLU A 254 -9.45 -25.14 -5.52
N LYS A 255 -8.91 -24.21 -6.32
CA LYS A 255 -8.35 -24.50 -7.64
C LYS A 255 -7.13 -25.42 -7.59
N LEU A 256 -6.32 -25.32 -6.54
CA LEU A 256 -5.21 -26.24 -6.28
C LEU A 256 -5.67 -27.58 -5.68
N SER A 257 -6.98 -27.84 -5.61
CA SER A 257 -7.59 -29.06 -5.05
C SER A 257 -7.30 -29.24 -3.55
N VAL A 258 -7.18 -28.16 -2.79
CA VAL A 258 -7.09 -28.17 -1.32
C VAL A 258 -8.49 -28.01 -0.75
N GLN A 259 -9.04 -29.11 -0.20
CA GLN A 259 -10.43 -29.17 0.25
C GLN A 259 -10.56 -28.87 1.74
N PHE A 260 -11.61 -28.14 2.14
CA PHE A 260 -11.96 -27.93 3.54
C PHE A 260 -13.27 -28.64 3.88
N ASP A 261 -13.48 -28.94 5.17
CA ASP A 261 -14.74 -29.52 5.64
C ASP A 261 -15.91 -28.52 5.50
N GLY A 262 -17.14 -29.04 5.45
CA GLY A 262 -18.33 -28.24 5.20
C GLY A 262 -18.62 -27.22 6.30
N GLU A 263 -18.23 -27.51 7.55
CA GLU A 263 -18.43 -26.58 8.67
C GLU A 263 -17.52 -25.36 8.54
N PHE A 264 -16.26 -25.56 8.18
CA PHE A 264 -15.34 -24.46 7.87
C PHE A 264 -15.82 -23.65 6.67
N GLN A 265 -16.29 -24.31 5.61
CA GLN A 265 -16.80 -23.63 4.41
C GLN A 265 -18.02 -22.75 4.74
N GLU A 266 -18.97 -23.23 5.54
CA GLU A 266 -20.13 -22.45 5.97
C GLU A 266 -19.72 -21.24 6.83
N LEU A 267 -18.80 -21.44 7.77
CA LEU A 267 -18.28 -20.38 8.63
C LEU A 267 -17.62 -19.27 7.81
N VAL A 268 -16.73 -19.64 6.89
CA VAL A 268 -16.00 -18.68 6.06
C VAL A 268 -16.92 -18.00 5.04
N CYS A 269 -17.94 -18.71 4.52
CA CYS A 269 -18.97 -18.10 3.68
C CYS A 269 -19.71 -16.98 4.43
N ASN A 270 -20.12 -17.22 5.68
CA ASN A 270 -20.75 -16.20 6.50
C ASN A 270 -19.79 -15.04 6.84
N PHE A 271 -18.52 -15.35 7.13
CA PHE A 271 -17.49 -14.33 7.34
C PHE A 271 -17.35 -13.40 6.13
N MET A 272 -17.27 -13.96 4.92
CA MET A 272 -17.18 -13.19 3.67
C MET A 272 -18.42 -12.31 3.46
N PHE A 273 -19.62 -12.86 3.69
CA PHE A 273 -20.85 -12.10 3.58
C PHE A 273 -20.90 -10.94 4.59
N GLU A 274 -20.50 -11.18 5.83
CA GLU A 274 -20.42 -10.16 6.89
C GLU A 274 -19.46 -9.03 6.51
N HIS A 275 -18.32 -9.36 5.89
CA HIS A 275 -17.35 -8.37 5.45
C HIS A 275 -17.88 -7.52 4.30
N CYS A 276 -18.45 -8.14 3.25
CA CYS A 276 -19.11 -7.41 2.16
C CYS A 276 -20.23 -6.50 2.67
N HIS A 277 -21.03 -7.01 3.61
CA HIS A 277 -22.09 -6.21 4.24
C HIS A 277 -21.53 -5.05 5.07
N HIS A 278 -20.46 -5.29 5.84
CA HIS A 278 -19.78 -4.26 6.63
C HIS A 278 -19.25 -3.15 5.72
N ILE A 279 -18.51 -3.52 4.66
CA ILE A 279 -17.96 -2.58 3.68
C ILE A 279 -19.06 -1.71 3.09
N ARG A 280 -20.14 -2.33 2.60
CA ARG A 280 -21.26 -1.61 1.97
C ARG A 280 -21.94 -0.61 2.92
N LYS A 281 -21.85 -0.82 4.23
CA LYS A 281 -22.41 0.05 5.28
C LYS A 281 -21.42 1.08 5.85
N ASN A 282 -20.14 1.00 5.49
CA ASN A 282 -19.08 1.85 6.05
C ASN A 282 -18.12 2.36 4.97
N LEU A 283 -18.61 2.61 3.76
CA LEU A 283 -17.83 3.18 2.67
C LEU A 283 -17.14 4.49 3.10
N GLU A 284 -15.83 4.58 2.89
CA GLU A 284 -14.99 5.75 3.18
C GLU A 284 -15.07 6.78 2.04
N TRP A 285 -16.30 7.17 1.72
CA TRP A 285 -16.62 8.06 0.60
C TRP A 285 -16.84 9.50 1.05
N SER A 286 -16.44 10.46 0.21
CA SER A 286 -16.83 11.86 0.37
C SER A 286 -17.19 12.53 -0.96
N GLU A 287 -18.13 13.50 -0.92
CA GLU A 287 -18.53 14.30 -2.08
C GLU A 287 -17.37 15.12 -2.66
N SER A 288 -16.42 15.54 -1.81
CA SER A 288 -15.33 16.44 -2.20
C SER A 288 -14.09 15.71 -2.72
N TYR A 289 -13.82 14.51 -2.21
CA TYR A 289 -12.58 13.78 -2.47
C TYR A 289 -12.73 12.30 -2.08
N THR A 290 -12.30 11.40 -2.96
CA THR A 290 -12.15 9.97 -2.67
C THR A 290 -10.67 9.62 -2.83
N SER A 291 -10.20 8.68 -2.02
CA SER A 291 -8.81 8.22 -2.00
C SER A 291 -8.72 6.71 -2.20
N ASN A 292 -7.49 6.20 -2.11
CA ASN A 292 -7.17 4.79 -2.02
C ASN A 292 -8.02 4.02 -0.99
N HIS A 293 -8.46 4.66 0.10
CA HIS A 293 -9.36 4.04 1.08
C HIS A 293 -10.69 3.62 0.44
N TYR A 294 -11.35 4.55 -0.27
CA TYR A 294 -12.60 4.26 -0.96
C TYR A 294 -12.39 3.20 -2.04
N PHE A 295 -11.31 3.34 -2.82
CA PHE A 295 -10.98 2.36 -3.87
C PHE A 295 -10.84 0.95 -3.29
N ALA A 296 -10.09 0.79 -2.19
CA ALA A 296 -9.92 -0.47 -1.48
C ALA A 296 -11.24 -1.04 -0.92
N ASN A 297 -12.16 -0.17 -0.45
CA ASN A 297 -13.50 -0.62 -0.07
C ASN A 297 -14.21 -1.29 -1.25
N ILE A 298 -14.21 -0.64 -2.41
CA ILE A 298 -14.91 -1.12 -3.59
C ILE A 298 -14.24 -2.36 -4.19
N ALA A 299 -12.92 -2.36 -4.32
CA ALA A 299 -12.15 -3.52 -4.78
C ALA A 299 -12.35 -4.72 -3.84
N GLY A 300 -12.29 -4.51 -2.53
CA GLY A 300 -12.59 -5.54 -1.54
C GLY A 300 -14.01 -6.10 -1.67
N LEU A 301 -15.00 -5.24 -1.92
CA LEU A 301 -16.38 -5.65 -2.15
C LEU A 301 -16.55 -6.46 -3.44
N LEU A 302 -15.84 -6.09 -4.52
CA LEU A 302 -15.84 -6.84 -5.80
C LEU A 302 -15.35 -8.27 -5.56
N PHE A 303 -14.14 -8.44 -5.03
CA PHE A 303 -13.54 -9.75 -4.80
C PHE A 303 -14.34 -10.58 -3.80
N GLY A 304 -14.81 -9.97 -2.72
CA GLY A 304 -15.62 -10.64 -1.72
C GLY A 304 -16.95 -11.12 -2.29
N ALA A 305 -17.66 -10.27 -3.04
CA ALA A 305 -18.95 -10.63 -3.64
C ALA A 305 -18.80 -11.67 -4.75
N ALA A 306 -17.69 -11.65 -5.50
CA ALA A 306 -17.43 -12.58 -6.60
C ALA A 306 -17.39 -14.05 -6.13
N ILE A 307 -16.99 -14.31 -4.88
CA ILE A 307 -16.92 -15.67 -4.33
C ILE A 307 -18.16 -16.11 -3.54
N LEU A 308 -19.15 -15.23 -3.36
CA LEU A 308 -20.37 -15.57 -2.63
C LEU A 308 -21.29 -16.50 -3.44
N PRO A 309 -22.12 -17.31 -2.76
CA PRO A 309 -23.22 -18.01 -3.40
C PRO A 309 -24.20 -17.07 -4.09
N GLU A 310 -24.91 -17.59 -5.09
CA GLU A 310 -25.93 -16.84 -5.82
C GLU A 310 -27.01 -16.28 -4.90
N CYS A 311 -27.11 -14.95 -4.85
CA CYS A 311 -28.15 -14.25 -4.12
C CYS A 311 -28.35 -12.83 -4.69
N SER A 312 -29.46 -12.18 -4.30
CA SER A 312 -29.74 -10.81 -4.74
C SER A 312 -28.66 -9.81 -4.29
N LYS A 313 -28.05 -10.03 -3.12
CA LYS A 313 -26.98 -9.18 -2.58
C LYS A 313 -25.68 -9.29 -3.36
N LYS A 314 -25.30 -10.49 -3.80
CA LYS A 314 -24.16 -10.69 -4.70
C LYS A 314 -24.30 -9.82 -5.95
N ARG A 315 -25.43 -9.94 -6.67
CA ARG A 315 -25.69 -9.16 -7.88
C ARG A 315 -25.72 -7.65 -7.64
N GLU A 316 -26.34 -7.21 -6.55
CA GLU A 316 -26.35 -5.80 -6.14
C GLU A 316 -24.93 -5.28 -5.89
N TRP A 317 -24.10 -6.03 -5.17
CA TRP A 317 -22.75 -5.64 -4.81
C TRP A 317 -21.78 -5.69 -5.98
N LEU A 318 -21.85 -6.70 -6.85
CA LEU A 318 -21.04 -6.78 -8.06
C LEU A 318 -21.35 -5.61 -9.02
N LYS A 319 -22.63 -5.32 -9.27
CA LYS A 319 -23.03 -4.18 -10.11
C LYS A 319 -22.55 -2.85 -9.53
N PHE A 320 -22.72 -2.66 -8.22
CA PHE A 320 -22.23 -1.46 -7.55
C PHE A 320 -20.70 -1.35 -7.65
N ALA A 321 -19.97 -2.43 -7.34
CA ALA A 321 -18.52 -2.40 -7.34
C ALA A 321 -17.93 -2.15 -8.72
N ARG A 322 -18.46 -2.81 -9.77
CA ARG A 322 -18.08 -2.58 -11.17
C ARG A 322 -18.20 -1.10 -11.55
N ASN A 323 -19.35 -0.48 -11.27
CA ASN A 323 -19.59 0.91 -11.64
C ASN A 323 -18.69 1.89 -10.87
N GLU A 324 -18.49 1.65 -9.57
CA GLU A 324 -17.64 2.52 -8.77
C GLU A 324 -16.16 2.34 -9.12
N ILE A 325 -15.69 1.14 -9.48
CA ILE A 325 -14.32 0.94 -9.97
C ILE A 325 -14.06 1.73 -11.24
N GLU A 326 -14.96 1.65 -12.24
CA GLU A 326 -14.84 2.42 -13.48
C GLU A 326 -14.78 3.93 -13.18
N SER A 327 -15.72 4.43 -12.37
CA SER A 327 -15.78 5.84 -11.99
C SER A 327 -14.52 6.28 -11.22
N GLU A 328 -14.00 5.45 -10.32
CA GLU A 328 -12.89 5.83 -9.47
C GLU A 328 -11.54 5.69 -10.18
N ILE A 329 -11.38 4.79 -11.17
CA ILE A 329 -10.21 4.80 -12.06
C ILE A 329 -10.14 6.14 -12.80
N LYS A 330 -11.24 6.56 -13.44
CA LYS A 330 -11.30 7.85 -14.18
C LYS A 330 -11.09 9.07 -13.29
N LYS A 331 -11.44 8.97 -12.01
CA LYS A 331 -11.37 10.07 -11.05
C LYS A 331 -10.03 10.17 -10.33
N GLN A 332 -9.43 9.04 -9.95
CA GLN A 332 -8.22 9.00 -9.11
C GLN A 332 -6.93 8.95 -9.92
N PHE A 333 -7.01 8.67 -11.22
CA PHE A 333 -5.88 8.73 -12.13
C PHE A 333 -5.98 9.92 -13.08
N ASN A 334 -4.82 10.41 -13.49
CA ASN A 334 -4.67 11.41 -14.53
C ASN A 334 -4.78 10.78 -15.92
N GLU A 335 -4.90 11.60 -16.96
CA GLU A 335 -4.96 11.11 -18.35
C GLU A 335 -3.65 10.40 -18.73
N GLU A 336 -2.51 10.87 -18.19
CA GLU A 336 -1.21 10.21 -18.30
C GLU A 336 -1.09 8.91 -17.45
N GLY A 337 -2.14 8.52 -16.73
CA GLY A 337 -2.20 7.30 -15.91
C GLY A 337 -1.54 7.39 -14.54
N SER A 338 -0.97 8.53 -14.16
CA SER A 338 -0.42 8.75 -12.82
C SER A 338 -1.53 8.94 -11.77
N ASN A 339 -1.30 8.55 -10.51
CA ASN A 339 -2.32 8.67 -9.45
C ASN A 339 -2.31 10.07 -8.82
N ARG A 340 -3.49 10.60 -8.47
CA ARG A 340 -3.69 11.98 -7.97
C ARG A 340 -3.36 12.20 -6.49
N GLU A 341 -2.90 11.18 -5.76
CA GLU A 341 -2.48 11.33 -4.36
C GLU A 341 -1.08 11.90 -4.20
N GLY A 342 -0.31 12.03 -5.29
CA GLY A 342 1.00 12.68 -5.29
C GLY A 342 2.09 11.84 -4.61
N SER A 343 1.94 10.51 -4.60
CA SER A 343 2.96 9.57 -4.13
C SER A 343 3.07 8.36 -5.06
N THR A 344 4.30 7.89 -5.29
CA THR A 344 4.58 6.71 -6.12
C THR A 344 4.15 5.42 -5.44
N ALA A 345 4.27 5.33 -4.11
CA ALA A 345 3.78 4.15 -3.38
C ALA A 345 2.24 4.04 -3.37
N TYR A 346 1.54 5.18 -3.28
CA TYR A 346 0.08 5.23 -3.38
C TYR A 346 -0.42 5.02 -4.82
N HIS A 347 0.36 5.46 -5.82
CA HIS A 347 0.14 5.09 -7.21
C HIS A 347 0.18 3.57 -7.38
N ARG A 348 1.24 2.91 -6.90
CA ARG A 348 1.35 1.45 -6.97
C ARG A 348 0.21 0.73 -6.26
N LEU A 349 -0.09 1.13 -5.02
CA LEU A 349 -1.19 0.55 -4.23
C LEU A 349 -2.52 0.59 -5.01
N THR A 350 -2.91 1.77 -5.47
CA THR A 350 -4.19 1.96 -6.17
C THR A 350 -4.15 1.30 -7.55
N GLY A 351 -3.01 1.35 -8.23
CA GLY A 351 -2.79 0.77 -9.56
C GLY A 351 -2.89 -0.75 -9.58
N GLU A 352 -2.25 -1.45 -8.64
CA GLU A 352 -2.35 -2.91 -8.54
C GLU A 352 -3.80 -3.33 -8.22
N MET A 353 -4.45 -2.69 -7.25
CA MET A 353 -5.88 -2.96 -6.97
C MET A 353 -6.74 -2.73 -8.22
N ALA A 354 -6.45 -1.70 -9.01
CA ALA A 354 -7.21 -1.38 -10.21
C ALA A 354 -6.98 -2.40 -11.34
N VAL A 355 -5.74 -2.84 -11.59
CA VAL A 355 -5.43 -3.88 -12.58
C VAL A 355 -6.08 -5.20 -12.22
N TYR A 356 -5.95 -5.66 -10.98
CA TYR A 356 -6.57 -6.91 -10.54
C TYR A 356 -8.10 -6.83 -10.58
N SER A 357 -8.68 -5.68 -10.21
CA SER A 357 -10.13 -5.47 -10.26
C SER A 357 -10.67 -5.42 -11.68
N ALA A 358 -9.99 -4.74 -12.60
CA ALA A 358 -10.36 -4.69 -14.01
C ALA A 358 -10.29 -6.08 -14.66
N ALA A 359 -9.23 -6.83 -14.38
CA ALA A 359 -9.10 -8.21 -14.87
C ALA A 359 -10.22 -9.12 -14.34
N LEU A 360 -10.58 -8.99 -13.06
CA LEU A 360 -11.71 -9.73 -12.49
C LEU A 360 -13.06 -9.30 -13.09
N ILE A 361 -13.29 -8.00 -13.31
CA ILE A 361 -14.50 -7.50 -13.96
C ILE A 361 -14.64 -8.08 -15.38
N HIS A 362 -13.55 -8.10 -16.15
CA HIS A 362 -13.54 -8.72 -17.48
C HIS A 362 -13.93 -10.20 -17.43
N ALA A 363 -13.34 -10.96 -16.49
CA ALA A 363 -13.66 -12.37 -16.32
C ALA A 363 -15.14 -12.58 -15.96
N LEU A 364 -15.67 -11.78 -15.03
CA LEU A 364 -17.07 -11.81 -14.60
C LEU A 364 -18.03 -11.37 -15.71
N SER A 365 -17.62 -10.46 -16.60
CA SER A 365 -18.47 -10.04 -17.72
C SER A 365 -18.66 -11.15 -18.75
N LEU A 366 -17.62 -11.96 -18.98
CA LEU A 366 -17.74 -13.15 -19.81
C LEU A 366 -18.68 -14.20 -19.21
N GLU A 367 -18.79 -14.24 -17.88
CA GLU A 367 -19.74 -15.08 -17.13
C GLU A 367 -21.14 -14.43 -16.99
N LYS A 368 -21.35 -13.22 -17.54
CA LYS A 368 -22.60 -12.45 -17.48
C LYS A 368 -23.04 -12.03 -16.07
N GLU A 369 -22.08 -11.87 -15.16
CA GLU A 369 -22.30 -11.38 -13.79
C GLU A 369 -22.33 -9.84 -13.72
N CYS A 370 -21.62 -9.16 -14.63
CA CYS A 370 -21.61 -7.71 -14.80
C CYS A 370 -21.23 -7.29 -16.23
N ASP A 371 -21.25 -5.99 -16.52
CA ASP A 371 -20.72 -5.45 -17.78
C ASP A 371 -19.20 -5.22 -17.66
N ASP A 372 -18.45 -5.38 -18.76
CA ASP A 372 -17.00 -5.07 -18.82
C ASP A 372 -16.76 -3.55 -18.71
N LEU A 373 -15.55 -3.13 -18.37
CA LEU A 373 -15.12 -1.73 -18.37
C LEU A 373 -14.99 -1.17 -19.79
N ASP A 374 -15.10 0.15 -19.94
CA ASP A 374 -14.87 0.81 -21.22
C ASP A 374 -13.39 0.99 -21.60
N ASP A 375 -13.14 1.25 -22.89
CA ASP A 375 -11.79 1.37 -23.46
C ASP A 375 -11.00 2.55 -22.85
N GLU A 376 -11.68 3.64 -22.48
CA GLU A 376 -11.07 4.79 -21.79
C GLU A 376 -10.47 4.36 -20.45
N THR A 377 -11.21 3.53 -19.70
CA THR A 377 -10.75 3.01 -18.41
C THR A 377 -9.52 2.12 -18.59
N TYR A 378 -9.52 1.24 -19.59
CA TYR A 378 -8.35 0.42 -19.92
C TYR A 378 -7.15 1.26 -20.38
N GLN A 379 -7.38 2.36 -21.12
CA GLN A 379 -6.34 3.29 -21.55
C GLN A 379 -5.65 3.97 -20.35
N ILE A 380 -6.41 4.37 -19.34
CA ILE A 380 -5.87 4.94 -18.09
C ILE A 380 -5.01 3.90 -17.35
N LEU A 381 -5.47 2.65 -17.28
CA LEU A 381 -4.71 1.57 -16.63
C LEU A 381 -3.42 1.23 -17.36
N TYR A 382 -3.42 1.29 -18.70
CA TYR A 382 -2.17 1.18 -19.47
C TYR A 382 -1.20 2.29 -19.10
N GLY A 383 -1.67 3.54 -19.04
CA GLY A 383 -0.88 4.69 -18.58
C GLY A 383 -0.31 4.48 -17.17
N ALA A 384 -1.09 3.90 -16.26
CA ALA A 384 -0.64 3.59 -14.91
C ALA A 384 0.49 2.54 -14.90
N CYS A 385 0.35 1.46 -15.67
CA CYS A 385 1.40 0.45 -15.80
C CYS A 385 2.68 1.03 -16.45
N ARG A 386 2.51 1.91 -17.45
CA ARG A 386 3.61 2.64 -18.10
C ARG A 386 4.33 3.56 -17.11
N PHE A 387 3.57 4.34 -16.32
CA PHE A 387 4.11 5.19 -15.26
C PHE A 387 4.98 4.38 -14.30
N GLU A 388 4.46 3.29 -13.74
CA GLU A 388 5.23 2.42 -12.83
C GLU A 388 6.53 1.91 -13.48
N ASN A 389 6.46 1.44 -14.72
CA ASN A 389 7.63 0.95 -15.45
C ASN A 389 8.69 2.05 -15.68
N ASP A 390 8.24 3.28 -15.95
CA ASP A 390 9.13 4.41 -16.22
C ASP A 390 9.73 5.02 -14.95
N ILE A 391 9.08 4.84 -13.80
CA ILE A 391 9.66 5.21 -12.49
C ILE A 391 10.47 4.07 -11.82
N THR A 392 10.44 2.86 -12.38
CA THR A 392 11.22 1.72 -11.87
C THR A 392 12.69 1.85 -12.28
N LYS A 393 13.56 1.91 -11.28
CA LYS A 393 15.02 2.00 -11.41
C LYS A 393 15.61 0.67 -11.89
N PRO A 394 16.87 0.66 -12.38
CA PRO A 394 17.49 -0.58 -12.88
C PRO A 394 17.63 -1.69 -11.84
N ASP A 395 17.72 -1.35 -10.54
CA ASP A 395 17.72 -2.34 -9.43
C ASP A 395 16.33 -2.95 -9.15
N GLY A 396 15.29 -2.47 -9.85
CA GLY A 396 13.91 -2.90 -9.73
C GLY A 396 13.07 -2.13 -8.72
N THR A 397 13.66 -1.22 -7.93
CA THR A 397 12.91 -0.36 -7.01
C THR A 397 12.34 0.84 -7.73
N PHE A 398 11.15 1.31 -7.36
CA PHE A 398 10.61 2.57 -7.90
C PHE A 398 11.19 3.80 -7.19
N SER A 399 11.26 4.94 -7.87
CA SER A 399 11.63 6.22 -7.26
C SER A 399 10.66 6.62 -6.16
N GLN A 400 11.15 6.87 -4.95
CA GLN A 400 10.29 7.10 -3.79
C GLN A 400 9.92 8.58 -3.69
N ILE A 401 8.69 8.89 -4.07
CA ILE A 401 8.12 10.23 -4.02
C ILE A 401 6.98 10.25 -3.01
N GLY A 402 7.08 11.18 -2.06
CA GLY A 402 6.09 11.32 -1.00
C GLY A 402 6.07 10.14 -0.03
N ASP A 403 4.91 9.93 0.61
CA ASP A 403 4.73 8.86 1.57
C ASP A 403 4.76 7.46 0.94
N ASN A 404 5.43 6.54 1.61
CA ASN A 404 5.37 5.11 1.36
C ASN A 404 4.55 4.44 2.46
N ASP A 405 3.43 3.83 2.08
CA ASP A 405 2.46 3.26 3.00
C ASP A 405 2.36 1.73 2.94
N SER A 406 3.21 1.06 2.15
CA SER A 406 3.23 -0.39 1.93
C SER A 406 1.94 -1.14 1.53
N GLY A 407 0.71 -0.64 1.74
CA GLY A 407 -0.48 -1.48 2.01
C GLY A 407 -1.06 -2.35 0.90
N LEU A 408 -0.34 -3.38 0.46
CA LEU A 408 -0.52 -4.13 -0.79
C LEU A 408 -1.73 -5.08 -0.86
N PHE A 409 -2.32 -5.18 -2.06
CA PHE A 409 -3.41 -6.09 -2.44
C PHE A 409 -3.27 -6.38 -3.95
N PHE A 410 -2.38 -7.25 -4.44
CA PHE A 410 -1.55 -8.27 -3.82
C PHE A 410 -0.15 -8.24 -4.45
N LYS A 411 0.90 -8.36 -3.63
CA LYS A 411 2.26 -8.70 -4.11
C LYS A 411 2.54 -10.18 -3.82
N LEU A 412 2.29 -11.06 -4.79
CA LEU A 412 2.17 -12.51 -4.60
C LEU A 412 3.53 -13.22 -4.64
N SER A 413 4.40 -12.80 -5.54
CA SER A 413 5.79 -13.24 -5.62
C SER A 413 6.58 -12.85 -4.36
N ILE A 414 7.58 -13.67 -4.02
CA ILE A 414 8.54 -13.39 -2.95
C ILE A 414 9.64 -12.52 -3.57
N THR A 415 9.80 -11.29 -3.08
CA THR A 415 10.81 -10.36 -3.61
C THR A 415 12.04 -10.31 -2.70
N GLY A 416 13.11 -9.67 -3.19
CA GLY A 416 14.35 -9.52 -2.43
C GLY A 416 15.15 -10.82 -2.34
N GLY A 417 15.91 -10.99 -1.26
CA GLY A 417 16.91 -12.05 -1.16
C GLY A 417 17.33 -12.38 0.27
N PHE A 418 18.13 -13.43 0.39
CA PHE A 418 18.68 -13.87 1.67
C PHE A 418 19.93 -13.06 2.05
N PHE A 419 19.97 -12.63 3.30
CA PHE A 419 21.09 -11.96 3.95
C PHE A 419 21.46 -12.70 5.23
N SER A 420 22.66 -12.48 5.74
CA SER A 420 22.96 -12.89 7.10
C SER A 420 22.32 -11.92 8.11
N THR A 421 21.97 -12.42 9.30
CA THR A 421 21.49 -11.54 10.39
C THR A 421 22.51 -10.43 10.71
N ALA A 422 23.81 -10.73 10.59
CA ALA A 422 24.87 -9.73 10.76
C ALA A 422 24.84 -8.65 9.66
N GLN A 423 24.59 -9.02 8.40
CA GLN A 423 24.43 -8.07 7.30
C GLN A 423 23.22 -7.17 7.53
N VAL A 424 22.08 -7.74 7.96
CA VAL A 424 20.85 -6.99 8.22
C VAL A 424 21.01 -6.02 9.39
N ARG A 425 21.63 -6.45 10.50
CA ARG A 425 21.97 -5.57 11.64
C ARG A 425 22.91 -4.44 11.25
N LYS A 426 23.86 -4.71 10.35
CA LYS A 426 24.77 -3.69 9.81
C LYS A 426 24.04 -2.74 8.86
N ARG A 427 23.08 -3.24 8.08
CA ARG A 427 22.34 -2.47 7.08
C ARG A 427 21.28 -1.57 7.69
N TYR A 428 20.50 -2.06 8.65
CA TYR A 428 19.31 -1.39 9.16
C TYR A 428 19.42 -0.98 10.63
N HIS A 429 19.12 0.28 10.92
CA HIS A 429 19.15 0.85 12.27
C HIS A 429 18.12 0.20 13.18
N ASN A 430 16.88 0.11 12.71
CA ASN A 430 15.75 -0.49 13.42
C ASN A 430 15.94 -1.99 13.72
N LEU A 431 16.91 -2.66 13.08
CA LEU A 431 17.22 -4.08 13.31
C LEU A 431 18.57 -4.31 13.99
N LYS A 432 19.24 -3.27 14.50
CA LYS A 432 20.57 -3.40 15.12
C LYS A 432 20.62 -4.44 16.25
N GLU A 433 19.58 -4.48 17.07
CA GLU A 433 19.41 -5.41 18.19
C GLU A 433 18.46 -6.59 17.84
N TYR A 434 18.21 -6.84 16.55
CA TYR A 434 17.32 -7.92 16.12
C TYR A 434 17.96 -9.29 16.37
N HIS A 435 17.36 -10.15 17.19
CA HIS A 435 17.77 -11.54 17.40
C HIS A 435 16.58 -12.48 17.20
N LEU A 436 16.72 -13.48 16.32
CA LEU A 436 15.78 -14.59 16.22
C LEU A 436 16.34 -15.77 17.02
N GLU A 437 15.66 -16.19 18.09
CA GLU A 437 16.12 -17.28 18.99
C GLU A 437 16.21 -18.67 18.32
N ARG A 438 15.91 -18.79 17.03
CA ARG A 438 15.88 -20.06 16.27
C ARG A 438 16.78 -20.00 15.03
N SER A 439 18.04 -20.40 15.23
CA SER A 439 18.93 -21.17 14.35
C SER A 439 19.09 -20.86 12.85
N SER A 440 18.77 -19.69 12.32
CA SER A 440 19.32 -19.31 11.01
C SER A 440 20.18 -18.07 11.11
N GLU A 441 21.45 -18.22 10.72
CA GLU A 441 22.31 -17.10 10.35
C GLU A 441 21.70 -16.27 9.20
N ILE A 442 20.61 -16.74 8.60
CA ILE A 442 19.96 -16.24 7.39
C ILE A 442 18.65 -15.48 7.73
N TYR A 443 18.42 -14.38 7.03
CA TYR A 443 17.26 -13.48 7.08
C TYR A 443 16.78 -13.24 5.64
N LEU A 444 15.49 -13.47 5.36
CA LEU A 444 14.89 -13.07 4.09
C LEU A 444 14.50 -11.59 4.16
N ASP A 445 15.18 -10.75 3.39
CA ASP A 445 14.88 -9.33 3.27
C ASP A 445 14.02 -9.08 2.03
N GLU A 446 12.70 -9.06 2.24
CA GLU A 446 11.77 -8.76 1.16
C GLU A 446 11.86 -7.28 0.74
N ASN A 447 11.94 -7.07 -0.58
CA ASN A 447 11.98 -5.74 -1.18
C ASN A 447 10.55 -5.24 -1.44
N MET A 448 10.04 -4.46 -0.50
CA MET A 448 8.70 -3.88 -0.56
C MET A 448 8.59 -2.73 -1.57
N ASN A 449 9.70 -2.20 -2.06
CA ASN A 449 9.74 -1.11 -3.03
C ASN A 449 9.96 -1.59 -4.47
N ASP A 450 9.95 -2.89 -4.71
CA ASP A 450 10.08 -3.43 -6.06
C ASP A 450 8.85 -3.05 -6.90
N GLY A 451 9.03 -2.33 -8.00
CA GLY A 451 7.96 -1.89 -8.90
C GLY A 451 7.56 -2.93 -9.95
N ARG A 452 8.42 -3.92 -10.19
CA ARG A 452 8.27 -4.88 -11.30
C ARG A 452 7.06 -5.80 -11.16
N THR A 453 6.53 -6.02 -9.96
CA THR A 453 5.29 -6.81 -9.82
C THR A 453 4.08 -6.13 -10.40
N PHE A 454 3.93 -4.82 -10.17
CA PHE A 454 2.83 -4.08 -10.74
C PHE A 454 2.95 -4.04 -12.27
N VAL A 455 4.16 -3.79 -12.78
CA VAL A 455 4.44 -3.87 -14.22
C VAL A 455 4.17 -5.28 -14.77
N SER A 456 4.54 -6.33 -14.04
CA SER A 456 4.26 -7.72 -14.43
C SER A 456 2.75 -8.00 -14.48
N ALA A 457 1.98 -7.54 -13.48
CA ALA A 457 0.52 -7.64 -13.52
C ALA A 457 -0.04 -6.91 -14.77
N GLY A 458 0.45 -5.71 -15.07
CA GLY A 458 0.13 -4.96 -16.28
C GLY A 458 0.42 -5.73 -17.57
N SER A 459 1.55 -6.45 -17.65
CA SER A 459 1.91 -7.29 -18.80
C SER A 459 0.94 -8.44 -19.08
N GLY A 460 0.16 -8.86 -18.07
CA GLY A 460 -0.90 -9.84 -18.24
C GLY A 460 -2.13 -9.28 -18.97
N MET A 461 -2.29 -7.95 -18.99
CA MET A 461 -3.41 -7.23 -19.59
C MET A 461 -3.07 -6.56 -20.92
N PHE A 462 -1.84 -6.04 -21.06
CA PHE A 462 -1.42 -5.23 -22.21
C PHE A 462 -0.26 -5.85 -23.01
N GLU A 463 -0.26 -5.63 -24.33
CA GLU A 463 0.91 -5.91 -25.19
C GLU A 463 1.88 -4.72 -25.18
N GLU A 464 2.96 -4.84 -24.42
CA GLU A 464 3.95 -3.78 -24.26
C GLU A 464 5.34 -4.39 -24.02
N ASP A 465 6.25 -4.21 -24.97
CA ASP A 465 7.58 -4.82 -24.94
C ASP A 465 8.40 -4.39 -23.72
N SER A 466 8.24 -3.14 -23.27
CA SER A 466 8.95 -2.64 -22.09
C SER A 466 8.57 -3.37 -20.79
N PHE A 467 7.43 -4.07 -20.74
CA PHE A 467 7.00 -4.82 -19.56
C PHE A 467 7.58 -6.24 -19.49
N GLU A 468 8.22 -6.74 -20.56
CA GLU A 468 8.67 -8.15 -20.63
C GLU A 468 9.76 -8.49 -19.59
N SER A 469 10.59 -7.51 -19.22
CA SER A 469 11.59 -7.69 -18.15
C SER A 469 10.90 -7.99 -16.81
N ALA A 470 9.89 -7.21 -16.45
CA ALA A 470 9.14 -7.38 -15.21
C ALA A 470 8.45 -8.74 -15.13
N LYS A 471 7.82 -9.17 -16.23
CA LYS A 471 7.23 -10.51 -16.39
C LYS A 471 8.24 -11.63 -16.20
N ARG A 472 9.49 -11.47 -16.63
CA ARG A 472 10.54 -12.48 -16.44
C ARG A 472 10.92 -12.65 -14.97
N PHE A 473 10.98 -11.56 -14.21
CA PHE A 473 11.28 -11.62 -12.77
C PHE A 473 10.10 -12.20 -11.97
N TYR A 474 8.88 -11.80 -12.30
CA TYR A 474 7.68 -12.11 -11.52
C TYR A 474 6.56 -12.66 -12.42
N PRO A 475 6.72 -13.86 -13.00
CA PRO A 475 5.79 -14.38 -14.00
C PRO A 475 4.40 -14.72 -13.45
N PHE A 476 4.29 -14.92 -12.13
CA PHE A 476 3.02 -15.27 -11.50
C PHE A 476 1.99 -14.15 -11.67
N GLU A 477 2.36 -12.90 -11.41
CA GLU A 477 1.49 -11.73 -11.53
C GLU A 477 0.93 -11.60 -12.96
N SER A 478 1.80 -11.67 -13.95
CA SER A 478 1.43 -11.64 -15.38
C SER A 478 0.49 -12.77 -15.75
N SER A 479 0.85 -14.01 -15.40
CA SER A 479 0.05 -15.19 -15.73
C SER A 479 -1.32 -15.19 -15.05
N PHE A 480 -1.40 -14.66 -13.82
CA PHE A 480 -2.66 -14.53 -13.08
C PHE A 480 -3.60 -13.51 -13.71
N VAL A 481 -3.10 -12.31 -14.03
CA VAL A 481 -3.91 -11.30 -14.74
C VAL A 481 -4.32 -11.83 -16.11
N LYS A 482 -3.42 -12.48 -16.85
CA LYS A 482 -3.72 -13.08 -18.16
C LYS A 482 -4.80 -14.16 -18.10
N ALA A 483 -4.79 -14.98 -17.04
CA ALA A 483 -5.81 -16.02 -16.82
C ALA A 483 -7.19 -15.41 -16.56
N LEU A 484 -7.28 -14.30 -15.81
CA LEU A 484 -8.52 -13.54 -15.63
C LEU A 484 -8.96 -12.84 -16.94
N MET A 485 -8.01 -12.28 -17.69
CA MET A 485 -8.27 -11.68 -19.01
C MET A 485 -8.62 -12.70 -20.09
N ARG A 486 -8.66 -14.02 -19.79
CA ARG A 486 -8.89 -15.11 -20.75
C ARG A 486 -8.00 -14.99 -22.00
N LYS A 487 -6.74 -14.58 -21.79
CA LYS A 487 -5.73 -14.33 -22.83
C LYS A 487 -6.10 -13.21 -23.83
N ARG A 488 -7.16 -12.43 -23.60
CA ARG A 488 -7.35 -11.14 -24.27
C ARG A 488 -6.18 -10.27 -23.89
N LYS A 489 -5.48 -9.75 -24.90
CA LYS A 489 -4.50 -8.71 -24.69
C LYS A 489 -4.95 -7.43 -25.37
N LEU A 490 -4.71 -6.32 -24.69
CA LEU A 490 -5.08 -4.99 -25.14
C LEU A 490 -3.87 -4.29 -25.77
N PHE A 491 -4.13 -3.55 -26.84
CA PHE A 491 -3.17 -2.65 -27.45
C PHE A 491 -3.53 -1.23 -27.03
N SER A 492 -2.51 -0.46 -26.66
CA SER A 492 -2.67 0.93 -26.27
C SER A 492 -1.44 1.71 -26.69
N THR A 493 -1.61 3.03 -26.79
CA THR A 493 -0.51 3.95 -27.08
C THR A 493 -0.42 4.98 -25.98
N PHE A 494 0.80 5.38 -25.65
CA PHE A 494 1.04 6.39 -24.62
C PHE A 494 1.29 7.75 -25.28
N ASN A 495 0.27 8.62 -25.30
CA ASN A 495 0.35 9.94 -25.91
C ASN A 495 -0.37 10.97 -25.06
N TYR A 496 0.36 11.99 -24.59
CA TYR A 496 -0.23 13.16 -23.95
C TYR A 496 0.74 14.34 -24.03
N GLU A 497 0.23 15.57 -23.80
CA GLU A 497 1.00 16.80 -23.98
C GLU A 497 1.65 17.29 -22.68
N MET A 498 2.83 17.88 -22.80
CA MET A 498 3.50 18.50 -21.66
C MET A 498 2.82 19.80 -21.28
N ILE A 499 2.42 19.89 -20.01
CA ILE A 499 1.91 21.12 -19.39
C ILE A 499 2.97 21.83 -18.53
N GLY A 500 2.66 23.07 -18.11
CA GLY A 500 3.47 23.79 -17.11
C GLY A 500 4.73 24.47 -17.65
N LYS A 501 4.79 24.84 -18.93
CA LYS A 501 5.96 25.55 -19.49
C LYS A 501 5.94 27.03 -19.14
N ARG A 502 7.08 27.57 -18.67
CA ARG A 502 7.28 29.01 -18.44
C ARG A 502 8.75 29.37 -18.65
N LYS A 503 8.99 30.42 -19.44
CA LYS A 503 10.34 30.96 -19.63
C LYS A 503 10.67 31.96 -18.52
N LEU A 504 11.85 31.81 -17.95
CA LEU A 504 12.47 32.70 -16.99
C LEU A 504 13.91 32.96 -17.43
N ASP A 505 14.37 34.20 -17.35
CA ASP A 505 15.79 34.52 -17.49
C ASP A 505 16.54 34.17 -16.19
N TYR A 506 16.71 32.87 -15.96
CA TYR A 506 17.30 32.34 -14.72
C TYR A 506 18.80 32.66 -14.59
N GLU A 507 19.49 32.96 -15.69
CA GLU A 507 20.90 33.35 -15.66
C GLU A 507 21.12 34.73 -15.05
N SER A 508 20.10 35.59 -15.02
CA SER A 508 20.14 36.89 -14.35
C SER A 508 20.08 36.81 -12.82
N LEU A 509 19.72 35.65 -12.25
CA LEU A 509 19.56 35.49 -10.81
C LEU A 509 20.92 35.60 -10.07
N PRO A 510 20.96 36.31 -8.93
CA PRO A 510 22.22 36.71 -8.27
C PRO A 510 22.99 35.55 -7.62
N TYR A 511 22.31 34.51 -7.13
CA TYR A 511 22.95 33.41 -6.42
C TYR A 511 23.03 32.17 -7.30
N LYS A 512 24.24 31.63 -7.48
CA LYS A 512 24.50 30.51 -8.39
C LYS A 512 25.44 29.50 -7.76
N LYS A 513 25.15 28.20 -7.91
CA LYS A 513 26.08 27.12 -7.53
C LYS A 513 26.10 26.03 -8.61
N LYS A 514 27.27 25.43 -8.83
CA LYS A 514 27.47 24.29 -9.71
C LYS A 514 27.92 23.08 -8.88
N TYR A 515 27.36 21.92 -9.19
CA TYR A 515 27.75 20.63 -8.64
C TYR A 515 28.00 19.64 -9.76
N SER A 516 28.75 18.59 -9.47
CA SER A 516 29.03 17.52 -10.42
C SER A 516 29.05 16.18 -9.69
N ILE A 517 28.26 15.23 -10.17
CA ILE A 517 28.23 13.85 -9.67
C ILE A 517 28.89 12.99 -10.72
N MET A 518 30.06 12.43 -10.39
CA MET A 518 30.78 11.53 -11.28
C MET A 518 30.08 10.19 -11.37
N PHE A 519 30.00 9.63 -12.57
CA PHE A 519 29.43 8.31 -12.78
C PHE A 519 30.49 7.22 -12.51
N PRO A 520 30.10 6.07 -11.95
CA PRO A 520 31.02 4.96 -11.76
C PRO A 520 31.44 4.31 -13.09
N GLU A 521 30.67 4.54 -14.15
CA GLU A 521 30.92 4.08 -15.50
C GLU A 521 30.37 5.08 -16.55
N VAL A 522 30.86 4.96 -17.79
CA VAL A 522 30.44 5.83 -18.89
C VAL A 522 29.03 5.46 -19.34
N VAL A 523 28.20 6.48 -19.55
CA VAL A 523 26.82 6.37 -20.02
C VAL A 523 26.72 6.68 -21.51
N GLU A 524 25.95 5.87 -22.22
CA GLU A 524 25.60 6.03 -23.64
C GLU A 524 24.53 7.13 -23.79
N THR A 525 24.93 8.40 -23.68
CA THR A 525 24.00 9.55 -23.74
C THR A 525 23.21 9.61 -25.04
N GLU A 526 23.72 9.03 -26.12
CA GLU A 526 23.00 8.92 -27.39
C GLU A 526 21.76 8.02 -27.34
N LYS A 527 21.68 7.07 -26.39
CA LYS A 527 20.53 6.17 -26.22
C LYS A 527 19.52 6.67 -25.18
N LEU A 528 19.73 7.85 -24.61
CA LEU A 528 18.82 8.42 -23.62
C LEU A 528 17.41 8.59 -24.18
N VAL A 529 16.46 7.98 -23.48
CA VAL A 529 15.04 8.22 -23.63
C VAL A 529 14.62 9.14 -22.51
N HIS A 530 13.90 10.22 -22.84
CA HIS A 530 13.33 11.11 -21.84
C HIS A 530 11.82 10.98 -21.84
N GLN A 531 11.25 10.81 -20.65
CA GLN A 531 9.82 10.65 -20.43
C GLN A 531 9.38 11.69 -19.40
N PHE A 532 8.17 12.21 -19.56
CA PHE A 532 7.57 13.10 -18.56
C PHE A 532 6.33 12.44 -18.00
N TYR A 533 5.81 13.04 -16.92
CA TYR A 533 4.49 12.88 -16.30
C TYR A 533 4.11 14.21 -15.68
N SER A 534 3.69 15.17 -16.50
CA SER A 534 3.51 16.56 -16.07
C SER A 534 2.29 16.81 -15.17
N GLN A 535 1.30 15.93 -15.15
CA GLN A 535 0.18 16.04 -14.21
C GLN A 535 0.57 15.54 -12.80
N PHE A 536 1.45 14.54 -12.72
CA PHE A 536 2.07 14.13 -11.46
C PHE A 536 3.22 15.05 -11.05
N GLY A 537 4.00 15.50 -12.03
CA GLY A 537 5.20 16.31 -11.90
C GLY A 537 6.51 15.50 -11.83
N LEU A 538 6.69 14.48 -12.68
CA LEU A 538 7.98 13.79 -12.84
C LEU A 538 8.57 13.96 -14.23
N TYR A 539 9.90 14.07 -14.29
CA TYR A 539 10.66 14.15 -15.52
C TYR A 539 11.85 13.18 -15.43
N LEU A 540 11.96 12.32 -16.43
CA LEU A 540 12.78 11.13 -16.39
C LEU A 540 13.74 11.12 -17.58
N TYR A 541 14.97 10.67 -17.33
CA TYR A 541 15.92 10.28 -18.34
C TYR A 541 16.39 8.87 -18.05
N ARG A 542 16.35 7.99 -19.06
CA ARG A 542 16.69 6.58 -18.88
C ARG A 542 17.43 5.97 -20.06
N THR A 543 18.27 5.00 -19.75
CA THR A 543 18.69 3.93 -20.65
C THR A 543 18.44 2.60 -19.94
N GLU A 544 19.04 1.50 -20.40
CA GLU A 544 19.06 0.24 -19.65
C GLU A 544 19.79 0.38 -18.29
N ARG A 545 20.82 1.24 -18.23
CA ARG A 545 21.67 1.39 -17.03
C ARG A 545 21.58 2.76 -16.38
N PHE A 546 21.31 3.82 -17.14
CA PHE A 546 21.19 5.17 -16.59
C PHE A 546 19.75 5.45 -16.17
N TYR A 547 19.57 6.09 -15.01
CA TYR A 547 18.28 6.55 -14.54
C TYR A 547 18.43 7.87 -13.79
N LEU A 548 17.70 8.91 -14.23
CA LEU A 548 17.57 10.18 -13.52
C LEU A 548 16.07 10.52 -13.44
N CYS A 549 15.57 10.68 -12.22
CA CYS A 549 14.21 11.13 -11.94
C CYS A 549 14.26 12.50 -11.27
N ILE A 550 13.54 13.47 -11.82
CA ILE A 550 13.45 14.84 -11.30
C ILE A 550 12.03 15.09 -10.83
N ALA A 551 11.89 15.48 -9.56
CA ALA A 551 10.62 15.71 -8.90
C ALA A 551 10.20 17.19 -8.97
N MET A 552 9.09 17.45 -9.63
CA MET A 552 8.38 18.73 -9.68
C MET A 552 6.91 18.52 -9.32
N THR A 553 6.71 17.67 -8.31
CA THR A 553 5.45 17.00 -8.02
C THR A 553 4.35 17.97 -7.64
N ASP A 554 3.12 17.72 -8.13
CA ASP A 554 1.94 18.39 -7.56
C ASP A 554 1.80 17.99 -6.08
N ASN A 555 1.23 18.88 -5.29
CA ASN A 555 1.01 18.61 -3.87
C ASN A 555 -0.09 17.56 -3.61
N GLY A 556 -0.78 17.07 -4.65
CA GLY A 556 -1.72 15.96 -4.58
C GLY A 556 -2.99 16.30 -3.80
N GLN A 557 -3.99 15.42 -3.88
CA GLN A 557 -5.23 15.52 -3.10
C GLN A 557 -5.91 16.90 -3.21
N ASN A 558 -5.92 17.50 -4.40
CA ASN A 558 -6.43 18.86 -4.66
C ASN A 558 -5.78 19.93 -3.76
N GLY A 559 -4.48 19.79 -3.49
CA GLY A 559 -3.69 20.72 -2.67
C GLY A 559 -3.75 20.47 -1.16
N ASN A 560 -4.35 19.37 -0.69
CA ASN A 560 -4.31 19.02 0.75
C ASN A 560 -2.90 18.61 1.21
N ALA A 561 -2.07 18.05 0.31
CA ALA A 561 -0.69 17.66 0.61
C ALA A 561 -0.56 16.69 1.79
N GLY A 562 -1.43 15.67 1.82
CA GLY A 562 -1.41 14.64 2.87
C GLY A 562 -0.21 13.71 2.77
N HIS A 563 0.18 13.37 1.55
CA HIS A 563 1.28 12.45 1.23
C HIS A 563 2.46 13.12 0.54
N ALA A 564 2.31 14.39 0.14
CA ALA A 564 3.38 15.17 -0.46
C ALA A 564 4.41 15.61 0.57
N HIS A 565 5.64 15.79 0.09
CA HIS A 565 6.79 16.29 0.82
C HIS A 565 7.23 17.65 0.23
N ASN A 566 8.14 18.34 0.90
CA ASN A 566 8.76 19.58 0.41
C ASN A 566 9.99 19.25 -0.42
N ASP A 567 9.75 18.64 -1.58
CA ASP A 567 10.72 17.96 -2.43
C ASP A 567 10.86 18.59 -3.83
N LYS A 568 10.35 19.80 -4.06
CA LYS A 568 10.36 20.40 -5.41
C LYS A 568 11.79 20.60 -5.89
N LEU A 569 12.03 20.17 -7.13
CA LEU A 569 13.31 20.06 -7.81
C LEU A 569 14.31 19.08 -7.17
N SER A 570 13.87 18.20 -6.27
CA SER A 570 14.63 17.02 -5.83
C SER A 570 14.85 16.05 -6.99
N PHE A 571 15.79 15.13 -6.84
CA PHE A 571 16.09 14.12 -7.84
C PHE A 571 16.66 12.84 -7.24
N GLU A 572 16.46 11.73 -7.96
CA GLU A 572 17.16 10.45 -7.77
C GLU A 572 18.03 10.16 -9.00
N LEU A 573 19.20 9.55 -8.79
CA LEU A 573 20.16 9.20 -9.83
C LEU A 573 20.74 7.81 -9.58
N SER A 574 20.63 6.92 -10.58
CA SER A 574 21.17 5.56 -10.52
C SER A 574 21.92 5.20 -11.80
N ILE A 575 23.00 4.43 -11.65
CA ILE A 575 23.81 3.87 -12.73
C ILE A 575 23.98 2.37 -12.49
N GLY A 576 23.31 1.54 -13.29
CA GLY A 576 23.15 0.12 -13.01
C GLY A 576 22.46 -0.08 -11.66
N GLU A 577 23.03 -0.94 -10.82
CA GLU A 577 22.54 -1.18 -9.45
C GLU A 577 23.07 -0.14 -8.42
N ALA A 578 23.93 0.79 -8.85
CA ALA A 578 24.46 1.82 -7.96
C ALA A 578 23.50 3.03 -7.91
N ASN A 579 22.80 3.17 -6.79
CA ASN A 579 22.03 4.38 -6.49
C ASN A 579 22.99 5.48 -5.98
N LEU A 580 23.26 6.48 -6.82
CA LEU A 580 24.18 7.58 -6.52
C LEU A 580 23.51 8.70 -5.72
N GLN A 581 22.21 8.91 -5.94
CA GLN A 581 21.36 9.78 -5.13
C GLN A 581 19.97 9.17 -4.97
N GLN A 582 19.49 9.13 -3.75
CA GLN A 582 18.19 8.58 -3.37
C GLN A 582 17.40 9.57 -2.54
N ASP A 583 16.09 9.41 -2.49
CA ASP A 583 15.25 10.11 -1.53
C ASP A 583 15.41 9.54 -0.11
N SER A 584 15.21 10.37 0.93
CA SER A 584 15.21 9.87 2.32
C SER A 584 14.05 8.92 2.61
N GLY A 585 12.95 9.08 1.86
CA GLY A 585 11.72 8.32 1.99
C GLY A 585 10.85 8.76 3.17
N THR A 586 10.14 7.83 3.82
CA THR A 586 9.02 8.18 4.74
C THR A 586 9.29 7.84 6.19
N PHE A 587 10.09 6.80 6.45
CA PHE A 587 10.32 6.18 7.75
C PHE A 587 9.05 5.70 8.50
N VAL A 588 8.21 6.61 9.01
CA VAL A 588 7.07 6.31 9.90
C VAL A 588 5.79 7.07 9.54
N TYR A 589 4.65 6.51 9.94
CA TYR A 589 3.31 7.06 9.68
C TYR A 589 2.78 7.92 10.83
N THR A 590 2.65 7.37 12.04
CA THR A 590 2.10 8.13 13.19
C THR A 590 2.86 7.93 14.50
N SER A 591 3.74 6.92 14.58
CA SER A 591 4.46 6.55 15.80
C SER A 591 5.43 7.63 16.28
N MET A 592 6.03 8.41 15.37
CA MET A 592 6.91 9.54 15.71
C MET A 592 6.59 10.78 14.85
N PRO A 593 5.65 11.64 15.28
CA PRO A 593 5.20 12.82 14.54
C PRO A 593 6.33 13.78 14.10
N LYS A 594 7.35 13.97 14.94
CA LYS A 594 8.50 14.84 14.63
C LYS A 594 9.36 14.26 13.53
N GLU A 595 9.69 12.98 13.61
CA GLU A 595 10.47 12.29 12.59
C GLU A 595 9.72 12.27 11.26
N ARG A 596 8.41 11.99 11.27
CA ARG A 596 7.59 12.08 10.06
C ARG A 596 7.73 13.44 9.36
N ASN A 597 7.59 14.54 10.08
CA ASN A 597 7.72 15.87 9.47
C ASN A 597 9.17 16.18 9.05
N ARG A 598 10.18 15.64 9.75
CA ARG A 598 11.58 15.75 9.33
C ARG A 598 11.79 15.12 7.96
N PHE A 599 11.32 13.89 7.76
CA PHE A 599 11.42 13.20 6.46
C PHE A 599 10.64 13.88 5.33
N ARG A 600 9.64 14.71 5.65
CA ARG A 600 8.85 15.49 4.68
C ARG A 600 9.42 16.88 4.38
N SER A 601 10.48 17.28 5.08
CA SER A 601 11.04 18.63 5.04
C SER A 601 12.04 18.79 3.90
N VAL A 602 12.27 20.03 3.45
CA VAL A 602 13.30 20.36 2.45
C VAL A 602 14.67 19.74 2.76
N GLN A 603 15.01 19.65 4.05
CA GLN A 603 16.31 19.15 4.52
C GLN A 603 16.52 17.64 4.31
N SER A 604 15.45 16.90 4.00
CA SER A 604 15.48 15.47 3.71
C SER A 604 15.52 15.15 2.22
N HIS A 605 15.59 16.17 1.35
CA HIS A 605 15.54 15.99 -0.10
C HIS A 605 16.74 16.64 -0.80
N ASN A 606 17.04 16.15 -2.00
CA ASN A 606 18.14 16.61 -2.83
C ASN A 606 17.80 17.95 -3.51
N THR A 607 17.42 18.98 -2.76
CA THR A 607 17.03 20.31 -3.27
C THR A 607 17.73 21.45 -2.53
N VAL A 608 17.44 22.71 -2.87
CA VAL A 608 18.00 23.88 -2.19
C VAL A 608 17.21 24.23 -0.93
N ASP A 609 17.90 24.69 0.11
CA ASP A 609 17.31 25.18 1.36
C ASP A 609 17.57 26.68 1.53
N PHE A 610 16.50 27.46 1.67
CA PHE A 610 16.54 28.90 1.97
C PHE A 610 16.33 29.20 3.47
N GLY A 611 16.35 28.18 4.34
CA GLY A 611 15.96 28.25 5.74
C GLY A 611 14.44 28.25 5.96
N VAL A 612 13.65 27.92 4.92
CA VAL A 612 12.18 27.87 4.96
C VAL A 612 11.66 26.69 4.15
N GLU A 613 10.55 26.12 4.62
CA GLU A 613 9.85 25.06 3.90
C GLU A 613 9.15 25.57 2.65
N GLN A 614 9.15 24.76 1.58
CA GLN A 614 8.42 25.03 0.34
C GLN A 614 6.93 25.20 0.61
N ASN A 615 6.36 24.36 1.47
CA ASN A 615 4.98 24.41 1.95
C ASN A 615 4.93 24.30 3.47
N ASP A 616 4.17 25.17 4.14
CA ASP A 616 4.01 25.10 5.60
C ASP A 616 3.18 23.88 6.03
N PHE A 617 3.66 23.16 7.04
CA PHE A 617 2.93 22.07 7.68
C PHE A 617 1.68 22.58 8.43
N ILE A 618 0.54 21.94 8.20
CA ILE A 618 -0.72 22.17 8.94
C ILE A 618 -0.95 21.05 9.95
N SER A 619 -0.74 19.80 9.53
CA SER A 619 -0.86 18.59 10.36
C SER A 619 -0.02 17.45 9.77
N LEU A 620 -0.01 16.28 10.42
CA LEU A 620 0.70 15.09 9.91
C LEU A 620 0.22 14.60 8.54
N PHE A 621 -0.96 15.05 8.09
CA PHE A 621 -1.58 14.67 6.82
C PHE A 621 -2.13 15.88 6.07
N SER A 622 -1.52 17.07 6.26
CA SER A 622 -1.81 18.23 5.41
C SER A 622 -0.72 19.31 5.49
N MET A 623 -0.43 19.92 4.35
CA MET A 623 0.39 21.14 4.22
C MET A 623 -0.40 22.21 3.44
N LYS A 624 0.05 23.46 3.50
CA LYS A 624 -0.47 24.48 2.58
C LYS A 624 -0.05 24.15 1.14
N ASN A 625 -0.76 24.70 0.16
CA ASN A 625 -0.39 24.57 -1.25
C ASN A 625 0.27 25.87 -1.74
N GLU A 626 1.57 26.02 -1.47
CA GLU A 626 2.32 27.28 -1.65
C GLU A 626 3.36 27.21 -2.78
N SER A 627 3.86 26.02 -3.10
CA SER A 627 4.84 25.80 -4.16
C SER A 627 4.21 25.58 -5.53
N GLN A 628 4.80 26.18 -6.56
CA GLN A 628 4.46 25.93 -7.96
C GLN A 628 5.72 25.63 -8.77
N CYS A 629 5.59 24.72 -9.74
CA CYS A 629 6.70 24.25 -10.56
C CYS A 629 6.43 24.49 -12.05
N TYR A 630 7.47 24.84 -12.80
CA TYR A 630 7.39 25.07 -14.24
C TYR A 630 8.60 24.58 -15.01
N ILE A 631 8.39 24.12 -16.24
CA ILE A 631 9.46 23.76 -17.15
C ILE A 631 9.92 24.99 -17.92
N ASN A 632 11.21 25.31 -17.77
CA ASN A 632 11.84 26.35 -18.56
C ASN A 632 12.40 25.79 -19.87
N ASP A 633 13.12 24.67 -19.82
CA ASP A 633 13.70 24.03 -21.00
C ASP A 633 13.82 22.53 -20.79
N TRP A 634 13.65 21.76 -21.85
CA TRP A 634 13.79 20.31 -21.82
C TRP A 634 14.23 19.78 -23.16
N GLY A 635 15.32 19.02 -23.15
CA GLY A 635 15.91 18.43 -24.35
C GLY A 635 16.47 17.04 -24.08
N ARG A 636 17.20 16.52 -25.08
CA ARG A 636 17.71 15.14 -25.11
C ARG A 636 18.57 14.77 -23.91
N ASP A 637 19.38 15.70 -23.42
CA ASP A 637 20.41 15.51 -22.40
C ASP A 637 20.47 16.68 -21.40
N GLN A 638 19.48 17.58 -21.45
CA GLN A 638 19.41 18.73 -20.56
C GLN A 638 17.99 19.04 -20.11
N PHE A 639 17.87 19.47 -18.86
CA PHE A 639 16.61 19.85 -18.24
C PHE A 639 16.77 21.15 -17.46
N VAL A 640 15.78 22.03 -17.51
CA VAL A 640 15.71 23.25 -16.70
C VAL A 640 14.31 23.38 -16.09
N GLY A 641 14.22 23.22 -14.77
CA GLY A 641 12.98 23.36 -14.00
C GLY A 641 13.03 24.56 -13.06
N ILE A 642 11.86 25.13 -12.76
CA ILE A 642 11.68 26.27 -11.87
C ILE A 642 10.72 25.85 -10.75
N ALA A 643 11.03 26.18 -9.50
CA ALA A 643 10.13 26.15 -8.36
C ALA A 643 9.99 27.57 -7.79
N GLU A 644 8.75 28.01 -7.56
CA GLU A 644 8.42 29.29 -6.94
C GLU A 644 7.55 29.07 -5.70
N TYR A 645 7.89 29.71 -4.59
CA TYR A 645 7.13 29.66 -3.35
C TYR A 645 7.50 30.83 -2.45
N LYS A 646 6.52 31.47 -1.80
CA LYS A 646 6.75 32.53 -0.78
C LYS A 646 7.71 33.65 -1.22
N GLY A 647 7.79 33.93 -2.52
CA GLY A 647 8.71 34.93 -3.09
C GLY A 647 10.13 34.42 -3.39
N TYR A 648 10.44 33.17 -3.06
CA TYR A 648 11.66 32.47 -3.48
C TYR A 648 11.48 31.88 -4.88
N ILE A 649 12.53 31.98 -5.68
CA ILE A 649 12.64 31.41 -7.02
C ILE A 649 13.88 30.53 -7.02
N HIS A 650 13.68 29.25 -7.29
CA HIS A 650 14.73 28.26 -7.47
C HIS A 650 14.63 27.72 -8.90
N CYS A 651 15.65 27.97 -9.72
CA CYS A 651 15.80 27.34 -11.02
C CYS A 651 16.95 26.33 -10.97
N ARG A 652 16.69 25.10 -11.42
CA ARG A 652 17.68 24.03 -11.49
C ARG A 652 17.86 23.56 -12.92
N LYS A 653 19.11 23.56 -13.38
CA LYS A 653 19.53 22.98 -14.65
C LYS A 653 20.34 21.70 -14.43
N PHE A 654 19.96 20.64 -15.12
CA PHE A 654 20.73 19.40 -15.24
C PHE A 654 21.32 19.31 -16.65
N VAL A 655 22.59 18.89 -16.74
CA VAL A 655 23.27 18.54 -17.99
C VAL A 655 23.85 17.14 -17.84
N ILE A 656 23.38 16.20 -18.66
CA ILE A 656 23.79 14.79 -18.62
C ILE A 656 24.95 14.63 -19.59
N LEU A 657 26.14 14.35 -19.04
CA LEU A 657 27.34 14.06 -19.82
C LEU A 657 27.65 12.57 -19.75
N LYS A 658 28.63 12.11 -20.54
CA LYS A 658 29.01 10.70 -20.60
C LYS A 658 29.56 10.15 -19.28
N ASP A 659 30.23 10.99 -18.50
CA ASP A 659 30.99 10.61 -17.30
C ASP A 659 30.45 11.24 -16.01
N ARG A 660 29.48 12.16 -16.11
CA ARG A 660 28.95 12.89 -14.95
C ARG A 660 27.60 13.55 -15.22
N LEU A 661 26.91 13.89 -14.14
CA LEU A 661 25.77 14.80 -14.13
C LEU A 661 26.23 16.16 -13.60
N GLU A 662 26.06 17.22 -14.40
CA GLU A 662 26.28 18.58 -13.94
C GLU A 662 24.95 19.22 -13.50
N ILE A 663 24.95 19.82 -12.31
CA ILE A 663 23.77 20.45 -11.71
C ILE A 663 24.09 21.92 -11.45
N TYR A 664 23.21 22.80 -11.90
CA TYR A 664 23.34 24.24 -11.72
C TYR A 664 22.09 24.77 -11.03
N ASP A 665 22.26 25.41 -9.88
CA ASP A 665 21.19 26.08 -9.15
C ASP A 665 21.33 27.59 -9.28
N TYR A 666 20.22 28.25 -9.62
CA TYR A 666 20.09 29.70 -9.77
C TYR A 666 18.93 30.19 -8.91
N CYS A 667 19.20 31.11 -7.99
CA CYS A 667 18.22 31.56 -7.00
C CYS A 667 18.23 33.09 -6.81
N ASN A 668 17.07 33.64 -6.43
CA ASN A 668 16.94 35.05 -6.08
C ASN A 668 17.39 35.40 -4.65
N TYR A 669 17.57 34.40 -3.79
CA TYR A 669 18.13 34.52 -2.44
C TYR A 669 19.31 33.57 -2.24
N GLU A 670 20.14 33.85 -1.24
CA GLU A 670 21.22 32.95 -0.81
C GLU A 670 20.64 31.63 -0.31
N PHE A 671 21.31 30.52 -0.60
CA PHE A 671 20.83 29.18 -0.29
C PHE A 671 21.95 28.22 0.11
N SER A 672 21.59 27.21 0.88
CA SER A 672 22.39 26.01 1.14
C SER A 672 21.88 24.84 0.31
N VAL A 673 22.76 23.86 0.10
CA VAL A 673 22.42 22.59 -0.55
C VAL A 673 23.14 21.49 0.21
N ASN A 674 22.42 20.42 0.51
CA ASN A 674 23.03 19.19 0.95
C ASN A 674 22.46 18.03 0.13
N PHE A 675 23.23 17.57 -0.85
CA PHE A 675 22.88 16.38 -1.63
C PHE A 675 23.35 15.07 -0.98
N GLN A 676 23.78 15.10 0.28
CA GLN A 676 24.04 13.89 1.06
C GLN A 676 22.91 13.73 2.06
N ASN A 677 21.92 12.91 1.71
CA ASN A 677 20.94 12.44 2.66
C ASN A 677 21.67 11.64 3.75
N GLN A 678 21.55 12.11 5.00
CA GLN A 678 22.21 11.46 6.13
C GLN A 678 21.47 10.18 6.56
N ILE A 679 20.22 10.00 6.14
CA ILE A 679 19.38 8.88 6.55
C ILE A 679 18.44 8.51 5.39
N GLU A 680 18.56 7.28 4.89
CA GLU A 680 17.72 6.71 3.83
C GLU A 680 16.79 5.64 4.37
N THR A 681 15.62 5.44 3.75
CA THR A 681 14.70 4.36 4.10
C THR A 681 14.51 3.38 2.95
N PHE A 682 14.52 2.09 3.27
CA PHE A 682 14.38 0.98 2.32
C PHE A 682 12.95 0.42 2.36
N GLY A 683 11.99 1.31 2.14
CA GLY A 683 10.56 1.06 2.38
C GLY A 683 10.13 1.46 3.80
N TYR A 684 8.89 1.16 4.14
CA TYR A 684 8.32 1.56 5.43
C TYR A 684 9.10 0.99 6.61
N GLY A 685 9.54 1.85 7.53
CA GLY A 685 10.11 1.47 8.81
C GLY A 685 11.52 0.85 8.78
N LYS A 686 12.10 0.60 7.60
CA LYS A 686 13.49 0.12 7.43
C LYS A 686 14.42 1.31 7.20
N ILE A 687 15.17 1.74 8.22
CA ILE A 687 16.11 2.86 8.10
C ILE A 687 17.53 2.33 7.87
N GLY A 688 18.26 2.87 6.92
CA GLY A 688 19.68 2.59 6.70
C GLY A 688 20.58 3.09 7.83
N ASN A 689 21.65 2.33 8.16
CA ASN A 689 22.60 2.69 9.22
C ASN A 689 23.65 3.75 8.82
N ASP A 690 23.76 4.11 7.55
CA ASP A 690 24.84 4.98 7.09
C ASP A 690 24.62 6.43 7.54
N LYS A 691 25.50 6.89 8.46
CA LYS A 691 25.76 8.28 8.92
C LYS A 691 24.69 9.03 9.74
N LEU A 692 24.29 8.46 10.88
CA LEU A 692 23.85 9.26 12.04
C LEU A 692 25.05 9.90 12.78
#